data_AF-H1LXW4-F1
#
_entry.id   AF-H1LXW4-F1
#
_cell.length_a   1.000
_cell.length_b   1.000
_cell.length_c   1.000
_cell.angle_alpha   90.00
_cell.angle_beta   90.00
_cell.angle_gamma   90.00
#
_symmetry.space_group_name_H-M   'P 1'
#
loop_
_entity.id
_entity.type
_entity.pdbx_description
1 polymer ?
#
loop_
_entity_poly.entity_id
_entity_poly.type
_entity_poly.pdbx_seq_one_letter_code
_entity_poly.pdbx_strand_id
1 'polypeptide(L)'
;MGLYNDDLGSNIPKGNGRVVEVKIPQKYVDYVNAKYGAGTASSNDKIEVRMEVKPTADKQKLLIVWTGYNPNNYPVEFWIGAQSDSQVAGTDVAPTIVTADHTRLHMMDYYNQNVNNGKQIPQADGSTKIAGGTTLWTMPGFSTIPSFFKKPDSLTDLDIELIAGEGRVWAGDNQKPNNLGHDNFVFGQNADKNLLVQKYDAATAFSGRLNMGAKQSASTTFRVSMRAAVYYVDPTYTGNDSNGYIAQPFKDIQSAITAMKATGAKKGYVYVMSSDANPVLVNSTITVPSGLDVQIETSPYKTSAIAGKTTYGVYEIGDPINNTTSVIRRAPSFTGDMFKMDQSTSHLSFYNINIDGNKANVTAKAPMLHVTAGKVTISDNTSLYGAKVAGTIDTDGNGSKDKYEADASAIFVEAAGELSLAAEAGSISISDNETEVDTAEPNLRAPSAVAIGDSSITARSDINNQHIAMPVKIYGNVDIQNNKIKTTTVTGGTSTTTEANGNVALGISELLVPSGKKFTGTVGVSVKELPKGDTSGRAIVDYEDRASGSIILPYSAGNFKADATGTSNAVGTPTYMAVNNMTGDDLTAAPDHENSLGIYLHTVRYNYTVTYVDEDGMPLSANHGSVSATTNKITLDNTLTQIGGSTVYQHNPAALLQKQAVAVARMLQRIIAGEVLPEFRLK
;
A
#
# COMPACT_ATOMS: atom_id res chain seq x y z
N MET A 1 -0.62 -17.28 40.94
CA MET A 1 -0.41 -16.07 41.76
C MET A 1 -0.06 -14.90 40.85
N GLY A 2 -0.58 -13.70 41.12
CA GLY A 2 -0.17 -12.48 40.43
C GLY A 2 0.93 -11.78 41.22
N LEU A 3 1.96 -11.30 40.54
CA LEU A 3 2.98 -10.41 41.12
C LEU A 3 2.77 -9.03 40.49
N TYR A 4 2.54 -8.03 41.33
CA TYR A 4 2.24 -6.67 40.90
C TYR A 4 3.48 -5.83 40.70
N ASN A 5 3.42 -4.99 39.69
CA ASN A 5 4.47 -4.08 39.22
C ASN A 5 4.56 -2.78 40.04
N ASP A 6 3.80 -2.64 41.13
CA ASP A 6 3.86 -1.43 41.97
C ASP A 6 4.96 -1.50 43.05
N ASP A 7 5.40 -2.71 43.43
CA ASP A 7 6.49 -2.94 44.40
C ASP A 7 7.88 -3.08 43.74
N LEU A 8 7.94 -3.07 42.39
CA LEU A 8 9.18 -2.81 41.68
C LEU A 8 9.41 -1.31 41.75
N GLY A 9 9.92 -0.84 42.89
CA GLY A 9 10.09 0.57 43.20
C GLY A 9 10.66 1.37 42.02
N SER A 10 10.35 2.67 41.98
CA SER A 10 10.72 3.68 40.98
C SER A 10 12.20 3.73 40.54
N ASN A 11 13.05 2.88 41.11
CA ASN A 11 14.49 2.78 40.93
C ASN A 11 14.96 1.52 40.18
N ILE A 12 14.08 0.70 39.58
CA ILE A 12 14.53 -0.34 38.63
C ILE A 12 14.57 0.26 37.22
N PRO A 13 15.76 0.39 36.57
CA PRO A 13 15.87 0.93 35.23
C PRO A 13 14.86 0.31 34.26
N LYS A 14 14.09 1.17 33.60
CA LYS A 14 13.09 0.91 32.55
C LYS A 14 13.73 0.34 31.27
N GLY A 15 14.50 -0.74 31.42
CA GLY A 15 15.20 -1.40 30.32
C GLY A 15 14.29 -2.42 29.65
N ASN A 16 13.89 -2.13 28.42
CA ASN A 16 13.29 -3.12 27.52
C ASN A 16 14.16 -4.38 27.48
N GLY A 17 13.58 -5.56 27.76
CA GLY A 17 14.30 -6.84 27.74
C GLY A 17 15.16 -7.15 28.98
N ARG A 18 15.09 -6.35 30.05
CA ARG A 18 15.81 -6.66 31.29
C ARG A 18 15.18 -7.86 32.01
N VAL A 19 16.04 -8.77 32.47
CA VAL A 19 15.65 -9.87 33.36
C VAL A 19 15.52 -9.37 34.79
N VAL A 20 14.40 -9.68 35.42
CA VAL A 20 14.07 -9.40 36.82
C VAL A 20 13.85 -10.73 37.53
N GLU A 21 14.46 -10.91 38.69
CA GLU A 21 14.17 -12.06 39.53
C GLU A 21 12.98 -11.77 40.44
N VAL A 22 12.03 -12.69 40.51
CA VAL A 22 10.88 -12.59 41.41
C VAL A 22 10.87 -13.75 42.38
N LYS A 23 10.85 -13.42 43.68
CA LYS A 23 10.80 -14.42 44.75
C LYS A 23 9.49 -15.19 44.72
N ILE A 24 9.55 -16.50 44.94
CA ILE A 24 8.36 -17.33 45.13
C ILE A 24 7.72 -16.97 46.48
N PRO A 25 6.47 -16.49 46.52
CA PRO A 25 5.85 -16.13 47.79
C PRO A 25 5.57 -17.35 48.65
N GLN A 26 5.64 -17.17 49.98
CA GLN A 26 5.57 -18.26 50.96
C GLN A 26 4.37 -19.21 50.77
N LYS A 27 3.19 -18.67 50.43
CA LYS A 27 1.99 -19.49 50.17
C LYS A 27 2.18 -20.50 49.02
N TYR A 28 2.94 -20.15 47.99
CA TYR A 28 3.27 -21.08 46.90
C TYR A 28 4.29 -22.12 47.35
N VAL A 29 5.29 -21.71 48.14
CA VAL A 29 6.28 -22.62 48.74
C VAL A 29 5.57 -23.68 49.58
N ASP A 30 4.62 -23.27 50.43
CA ASP A 30 3.83 -24.17 51.28
C ASP A 30 3.01 -25.16 50.43
N TYR A 31 2.37 -24.67 49.36
CA TYR A 31 1.64 -25.53 48.40
C TYR A 31 2.55 -26.57 47.74
N VAL A 32 3.73 -26.14 47.25
CA VAL A 32 4.67 -27.04 46.60
C VAL A 32 5.19 -28.09 47.58
N ASN A 33 5.57 -27.69 48.79
CA ASN A 33 6.03 -28.62 49.82
C ASN A 33 4.95 -29.61 50.25
N ALA A 34 3.68 -29.19 50.32
CA ALA A 34 2.57 -30.09 50.60
C ALA A 34 2.29 -31.08 49.46
N LYS A 35 2.44 -30.66 48.21
CA LYS A 35 2.11 -31.47 47.03
C LYS A 35 3.25 -32.38 46.55
N TYR A 36 4.49 -31.91 46.63
CA TYR A 36 5.67 -32.57 46.06
C TYR A 36 6.66 -33.07 47.12
N GLY A 37 6.42 -32.79 48.41
CA GLY A 37 7.23 -33.25 49.54
C GLY A 37 7.94 -32.12 50.27
N ALA A 38 8.08 -32.25 51.59
CA ALA A 38 8.72 -31.23 52.43
C ALA A 38 10.17 -30.94 51.97
N GLY A 39 10.51 -29.67 51.83
CA GLY A 39 11.84 -29.22 51.40
C GLY A 39 12.02 -29.15 49.88
N THR A 40 10.98 -29.41 49.08
CA THR A 40 11.01 -29.26 47.61
C THR A 40 11.16 -27.81 47.18
N ALA A 41 10.53 -26.87 47.90
CA ALA A 41 10.61 -25.44 47.66
C ALA A 41 11.11 -24.68 48.90
N SER A 42 11.80 -23.58 48.65
CA SER A 42 12.35 -22.66 49.65
C SER A 42 11.83 -21.23 49.46
N SER A 43 11.76 -20.45 50.54
CA SER A 43 11.43 -19.01 50.50
C SER A 43 12.50 -18.15 49.81
N ASN A 44 13.67 -18.73 49.54
CA ASN A 44 14.73 -18.11 48.74
C ASN A 44 14.61 -18.43 47.24
N ASP A 45 13.71 -19.32 46.84
CA ASP A 45 13.51 -19.67 45.44
C ASP A 45 12.96 -18.49 44.66
N LYS A 46 13.35 -18.42 43.38
CA LYS A 46 12.99 -17.32 42.49
C LYS A 46 12.62 -17.85 41.11
N ILE A 47 11.92 -17.03 40.35
CA ILE A 47 11.79 -17.13 38.90
C ILE A 47 12.47 -15.93 38.25
N GLU A 48 12.83 -16.08 36.99
CA GLU A 48 13.34 -14.99 36.16
C GLU A 48 12.25 -14.56 35.19
N VAL A 49 12.00 -13.26 35.06
CA VAL A 49 11.00 -12.71 34.14
C VAL A 49 11.59 -11.58 33.32
N ARG A 50 11.16 -11.44 32.07
CA ARG A 50 11.47 -10.29 31.21
C ARG A 50 10.23 -9.83 30.45
N MET A 51 10.15 -8.52 30.25
CA MET A 51 9.20 -7.89 29.32
C MET A 51 9.98 -7.29 28.15
N GLU A 52 9.53 -7.59 26.93
CA GLU A 52 10.05 -7.00 25.71
C GLU A 52 8.96 -6.25 24.97
N VAL A 53 9.27 -5.03 24.53
CA VAL A 53 8.46 -4.24 23.60
C VAL A 53 9.19 -4.16 22.27
N LYS A 54 8.56 -4.63 21.19
CA LYS A 54 9.13 -4.59 19.84
C LYS A 54 8.05 -4.23 18.81
N PRO A 55 8.38 -3.58 17.69
CA PRO A 55 7.40 -3.38 16.63
C PRO A 55 6.95 -4.72 16.03
N THR A 56 5.73 -4.78 15.49
CA THR A 56 5.33 -5.84 14.58
C THR A 56 6.17 -5.82 13.30
N ALA A 57 6.22 -6.93 12.57
CA ALA A 57 7.02 -7.04 11.35
C ALA A 57 6.62 -5.98 10.30
N ASP A 58 5.32 -5.68 10.20
CA ASP A 58 4.76 -4.62 9.34
C ASP A 58 4.94 -3.19 9.90
N LYS A 59 5.52 -3.06 11.10
CA LYS A 59 5.76 -1.79 11.83
C LYS A 59 4.50 -0.97 12.13
N GLN A 60 3.32 -1.57 12.06
CA GLN A 60 2.05 -0.88 12.33
C GLN A 60 1.67 -0.85 13.80
N LYS A 61 2.10 -1.86 14.56
CA LYS A 61 1.72 -2.07 15.96
C LYS A 61 2.94 -2.44 16.80
N LEU A 62 2.73 -2.54 18.11
CA LEU A 62 3.72 -3.03 19.06
C LEU A 62 3.37 -4.45 19.51
N LEU A 63 4.41 -5.22 19.81
CA LEU A 63 4.33 -6.51 20.49
C LEU A 63 4.87 -6.32 21.91
N ILE A 64 4.11 -6.77 22.88
CA ILE A 64 4.51 -6.90 24.28
C ILE A 64 4.67 -8.39 24.55
N VAL A 65 5.90 -8.82 24.80
CA VAL A 65 6.23 -10.22 25.10
C VAL A 65 6.64 -10.32 26.56
N TRP A 66 5.94 -11.15 27.32
CA TRP A 66 6.42 -11.60 28.63
C TRP A 66 7.04 -12.98 28.49
N THR A 67 8.23 -13.17 29.01
CA THR A 67 8.89 -14.48 29.10
C THR A 67 9.31 -14.72 30.54
N GLY A 68 8.93 -15.89 31.07
CA GLY A 68 9.38 -16.39 32.36
C GLY A 68 10.31 -17.58 32.17
N TYR A 69 11.27 -17.73 33.08
CA TYR A 69 12.08 -18.92 33.25
C TYR A 69 12.01 -19.40 34.71
N ASN A 70 11.83 -20.71 34.87
CA ASN A 70 11.80 -21.37 36.16
C ASN A 70 13.11 -22.09 36.44
N PRO A 71 14.04 -21.52 37.22
CA PRO A 71 15.29 -22.19 37.58
C PRO A 71 15.08 -23.28 38.65
N ASN A 72 13.87 -23.50 39.17
CA ASN A 72 13.64 -24.45 40.26
C ASN A 72 13.43 -25.88 39.74
N ASN A 73 13.43 -26.85 40.66
CA ASN A 73 13.26 -28.28 40.37
C ASN A 73 11.78 -28.74 40.43
N TYR A 74 10.83 -27.82 40.55
CA TYR A 74 9.40 -28.07 40.60
C TYR A 74 8.66 -27.10 39.67
N PRO A 75 7.43 -27.42 39.21
CA PRO A 75 6.68 -26.55 38.32
C PRO A 75 6.22 -25.26 39.01
N VAL A 76 6.31 -24.14 38.30
CA VAL A 76 5.83 -22.83 38.75
C VAL A 76 4.80 -22.31 37.76
N GLU A 77 3.62 -22.00 38.28
CA GLU A 77 2.56 -21.32 37.54
C GLU A 77 2.29 -19.94 38.13
N PHE A 78 2.44 -18.90 37.30
CA PHE A 78 2.18 -17.53 37.73
C PHE A 78 1.56 -16.68 36.62
N TRP A 79 0.85 -15.63 37.03
CA TRP A 79 0.26 -14.63 36.14
C TRP A 79 1.10 -13.36 36.21
N ILE A 80 1.39 -12.78 35.04
CA ILE A 80 2.08 -11.51 34.89
C ILE A 80 1.27 -10.62 33.95
N GLY A 81 1.19 -9.33 34.23
CA GLY A 81 0.31 -8.43 33.49
C GLY A 81 0.68 -6.97 33.62
N ALA A 82 0.00 -6.14 32.83
CA ALA A 82 -0.01 -4.70 32.96
C ALA A 82 -1.46 -4.21 33.08
N GLN A 83 -1.63 -3.09 33.78
CA GLN A 83 -2.90 -2.39 33.96
C GLN A 83 -2.69 -0.90 33.68
N SER A 84 -3.74 -0.24 33.21
CA SER A 84 -3.84 1.22 33.24
C SER A 84 -5.23 1.62 33.75
N ASP A 85 -5.27 2.70 34.54
CA ASP A 85 -6.37 3.66 34.42
C ASP A 85 -6.23 4.28 33.03
N SER A 86 -7.04 3.83 32.09
CA SER A 86 -6.67 3.93 30.67
C SER A 86 -6.73 5.36 30.16
N GLN A 87 -7.62 6.18 30.72
CA GLN A 87 -7.88 7.56 30.33
C GLN A 87 -7.63 7.81 28.83
N VAL A 88 -8.28 7.04 27.95
CA VAL A 88 -8.01 7.08 26.50
C VAL A 88 -8.34 8.49 26.00
N ALA A 89 -7.35 9.21 25.47
CA ALA A 89 -7.44 10.66 25.20
C ALA A 89 -7.94 11.50 26.40
N GLY A 90 -7.50 11.13 27.60
CA GLY A 90 -7.86 11.78 28.86
C GLY A 90 -9.26 11.45 29.38
N THR A 91 -10.02 10.55 28.73
CA THR A 91 -11.40 10.26 29.18
C THR A 91 -11.50 9.05 30.08
N ASP A 92 -12.17 9.26 31.21
CA ASP A 92 -12.51 8.20 32.15
C ASP A 92 -13.64 7.30 31.62
N VAL A 93 -14.52 7.73 30.72
CA VAL A 93 -15.53 6.81 30.14
C VAL A 93 -15.20 6.53 28.68
N ALA A 94 -14.39 5.49 28.48
CA ALA A 94 -14.03 4.98 27.16
C ALA A 94 -14.88 3.74 26.82
N PRO A 95 -15.80 3.82 25.86
CA PRO A 95 -16.43 2.65 25.26
C PRO A 95 -15.43 1.54 24.96
N THR A 96 -15.71 0.34 25.48
CA THR A 96 -14.78 -0.80 25.42
C THR A 96 -15.45 -2.05 24.87
N ILE A 97 -14.93 -2.60 23.79
CA ILE A 97 -15.27 -3.94 23.32
C ILE A 97 -14.36 -4.94 24.02
N VAL A 98 -14.91 -6.02 24.54
CA VAL A 98 -14.14 -7.20 24.98
C VAL A 98 -14.75 -8.45 24.38
N THR A 99 -13.90 -9.32 23.84
CA THR A 99 -14.36 -10.57 23.21
C THR A 99 -14.68 -11.65 24.25
N ALA A 100 -15.60 -12.55 23.90
CA ALA A 100 -16.05 -13.65 24.74
C ALA A 100 -14.91 -14.60 25.16
N ASP A 101 -13.90 -14.76 24.30
CA ASP A 101 -12.73 -15.60 24.54
C ASP A 101 -11.66 -14.88 25.37
N HIS A 102 -11.88 -13.62 25.74
CA HIS A 102 -10.98 -12.80 26.55
C HIS A 102 -9.62 -12.55 25.88
N THR A 103 -9.51 -12.68 24.56
CA THR A 103 -8.23 -12.49 23.86
C THR A 103 -8.08 -11.10 23.28
N ARG A 104 -9.17 -10.33 23.13
CA ARG A 104 -9.13 -9.04 22.45
C ARG A 104 -9.97 -7.96 23.11
N LEU A 105 -9.41 -6.76 23.19
CA LEU A 105 -9.99 -5.58 23.81
C LEU A 105 -9.78 -4.36 22.94
N HIS A 106 -10.82 -3.55 22.80
CA HIS A 106 -10.80 -2.30 22.05
C HIS A 106 -11.42 -1.20 22.89
N MET A 107 -10.65 -0.19 23.27
CA MET A 107 -11.17 1.00 23.94
C MET A 107 -11.16 2.16 22.97
N MET A 108 -12.18 3.00 23.04
CA MET A 108 -12.35 4.14 22.15
C MET A 108 -12.75 5.36 22.97
N ASP A 109 -12.18 6.51 22.67
CA ASP A 109 -12.76 7.79 23.06
C ASP A 109 -14.04 8.06 22.23
N TYR A 110 -14.98 8.79 22.83
CA TYR A 110 -16.19 9.25 22.14
C TYR A 110 -16.34 10.77 22.29
N TYR A 111 -15.41 11.50 21.67
CA TYR A 111 -15.36 12.97 21.63
C TYR A 111 -15.04 13.63 22.97
N ASN A 112 -14.11 13.05 23.73
CA ASN A 112 -13.54 13.66 24.92
C ASN A 112 -14.61 14.14 25.93
N GLN A 113 -15.68 13.37 26.14
CA GLN A 113 -16.85 13.89 26.88
C GLN A 113 -16.50 14.24 28.32
N ASN A 114 -15.79 13.33 28.98
CA ASN A 114 -15.51 13.41 30.42
C ASN A 114 -14.56 14.56 30.78
N VAL A 115 -13.58 14.87 29.92
CA VAL A 115 -12.68 16.03 30.12
C VAL A 115 -13.37 17.37 29.87
N ASN A 116 -14.53 17.36 29.23
CA ASN A 116 -15.37 18.54 28.98
C ASN A 116 -16.54 18.60 29.97
N ASN A 117 -16.31 18.21 31.22
CA ASN A 117 -17.30 18.24 32.31
C ASN A 117 -17.98 19.63 32.42
N GLY A 118 -19.31 19.62 32.60
CA GLY A 118 -20.14 20.82 32.67
C GLY A 118 -20.49 21.43 31.31
N LYS A 119 -20.02 20.87 30.19
CA LYS A 119 -20.36 21.35 28.85
C LYS A 119 -21.65 20.71 28.30
N GLN A 120 -22.34 21.45 27.44
CA GLN A 120 -23.60 21.05 26.83
C GLN A 120 -23.40 20.16 25.61
N ILE A 121 -24.12 19.04 25.55
CA ILE A 121 -24.19 18.11 24.42
C ILE A 121 -25.62 18.15 23.86
N PRO A 122 -25.83 18.71 22.65
CA PRO A 122 -27.12 18.68 21.97
C PRO A 122 -27.57 17.23 21.72
N GLN A 123 -28.87 16.97 21.87
CA GLN A 123 -29.48 15.67 21.60
C GLN A 123 -30.42 15.73 20.40
N ALA A 124 -30.69 14.56 19.79
CA ALA A 124 -31.53 14.45 18.61
C ALA A 124 -33.00 14.86 18.85
N ASP A 125 -33.49 14.77 20.08
CA ASP A 125 -34.84 15.19 20.49
C ASP A 125 -34.97 16.71 20.73
N GLY A 126 -33.90 17.47 20.45
CA GLY A 126 -33.84 18.91 20.71
C GLY A 126 -33.49 19.28 22.16
N SER A 127 -33.35 18.30 23.06
CA SER A 127 -32.88 18.53 24.42
C SER A 127 -31.35 18.71 24.47
N THR A 128 -30.83 19.06 25.64
CA THR A 128 -29.39 19.16 25.90
C THR A 128 -29.04 18.37 27.15
N LYS A 129 -27.94 17.61 27.09
CA LYS A 129 -27.35 16.94 28.24
C LYS A 129 -26.08 17.66 28.67
N ILE A 130 -25.71 17.48 29.93
CA ILE A 130 -24.47 18.02 30.48
C ILE A 130 -23.47 16.88 30.57
N ALA A 131 -22.31 17.06 29.95
CA ALA A 131 -21.19 16.14 30.09
C ALA A 131 -20.78 16.07 31.56
N GLY A 132 -20.72 14.87 32.12
CA GLY A 132 -20.28 14.60 33.49
C GLY A 132 -18.94 13.88 33.51
N GLY A 133 -18.29 13.85 34.68
CA GLY A 133 -16.99 13.18 34.86
C GLY A 133 -17.00 11.69 34.56
N THR A 134 -18.11 10.98 34.81
CA THR A 134 -18.22 9.52 34.61
C THR A 134 -19.49 9.10 33.86
N THR A 135 -20.02 9.96 32.99
CA THR A 135 -21.23 9.69 32.19
C THR A 135 -20.92 9.67 30.71
N LEU A 136 -21.56 8.79 29.94
CA LEU A 136 -21.52 8.80 28.48
C LEU A 136 -22.88 9.29 27.94
N TRP A 137 -22.87 10.27 27.05
CA TRP A 137 -24.04 10.67 26.28
C TRP A 137 -23.83 10.40 24.80
N THR A 138 -24.92 10.13 24.08
CA THR A 138 -24.86 10.06 22.62
C THR A 138 -24.45 11.42 22.07
N MET A 139 -23.38 11.43 21.27
CA MET A 139 -22.98 12.61 20.51
C MET A 139 -23.87 12.75 19.27
N PRO A 140 -24.25 13.98 18.90
CA PRO A 140 -25.00 14.21 17.67
C PRO A 140 -24.10 13.96 16.44
N GLY A 141 -24.69 14.10 15.25
CA GLY A 141 -23.93 14.10 14.00
C GLY A 141 -22.83 15.16 13.99
N PHE A 142 -21.75 14.91 13.25
CA PHE A 142 -20.50 15.69 13.34
C PHE A 142 -20.69 17.21 13.23
N SER A 143 -21.55 17.66 12.32
CA SER A 143 -21.83 19.09 12.10
C SER A 143 -22.37 19.79 13.34
N THR A 144 -23.14 19.07 14.18
CA THR A 144 -23.78 19.59 15.39
C THR A 144 -22.89 19.46 16.64
N ILE A 145 -21.83 18.66 16.58
CA ILE A 145 -20.89 18.53 17.71
C ILE A 145 -20.24 19.90 17.99
N PRO A 146 -20.35 20.43 19.23
CA PRO A 146 -19.70 21.68 19.62
C PRO A 146 -18.18 21.65 19.45
N SER A 147 -17.57 22.79 19.09
CA SER A 147 -16.14 22.88 18.75
C SER A 147 -15.19 22.45 19.87
N PHE A 148 -15.55 22.63 21.13
CA PHE A 148 -14.71 22.25 22.27
C PHE A 148 -14.61 20.72 22.49
N PHE A 149 -15.49 19.93 21.86
CA PHE A 149 -15.36 18.47 21.80
C PHE A 149 -14.54 18.00 20.59
N LYS A 150 -14.33 18.84 19.57
CA LYS A 150 -13.59 18.49 18.34
C LYS A 150 -12.10 18.75 18.54
N LYS A 151 -11.40 17.81 19.17
CA LYS A 151 -9.96 17.92 19.46
C LYS A 151 -9.11 17.01 18.57
N PRO A 152 -7.82 17.32 18.37
CA PRO A 152 -6.94 16.49 17.55
C PRO A 152 -6.84 15.02 17.98
N ASP A 153 -7.13 14.73 19.25
CA ASP A 153 -7.11 13.41 19.89
C ASP A 153 -8.51 12.82 20.12
N SER A 154 -9.57 13.46 19.63
CA SER A 154 -10.92 12.88 19.67
C SER A 154 -10.96 11.56 18.89
N LEU A 155 -11.75 10.60 19.38
CA LEU A 155 -11.86 9.25 18.82
C LEU A 155 -10.53 8.49 18.79
N THR A 156 -9.66 8.73 19.78
CA THR A 156 -8.49 7.87 19.99
C THR A 156 -8.93 6.45 20.33
N ASP A 157 -8.26 5.44 19.75
CA ASP A 157 -8.45 4.03 20.10
C ASP A 157 -7.25 3.44 20.85
N LEU A 158 -7.51 2.34 21.56
CA LEU A 158 -6.54 1.40 22.10
C LEU A 158 -7.01 -0.02 21.76
N ASP A 159 -6.20 -0.77 21.03
CA ASP A 159 -6.46 -2.15 20.61
C ASP A 159 -5.40 -3.06 21.23
N ILE A 160 -5.83 -4.12 21.93
CA ILE A 160 -4.99 -5.13 22.57
C ILE A 160 -5.49 -6.51 22.18
N GLU A 161 -4.58 -7.37 21.73
CA GLU A 161 -4.90 -8.71 21.28
C GLU A 161 -3.83 -9.71 21.74
N LEU A 162 -4.25 -10.82 22.35
CA LEU A 162 -3.38 -11.96 22.61
C LEU A 162 -3.12 -12.70 21.31
N ILE A 163 -1.87 -12.75 20.86
CA ILE A 163 -1.49 -13.39 19.59
C ILE A 163 -0.68 -14.68 19.77
N ALA A 164 -0.13 -14.94 20.96
CA ALA A 164 0.58 -16.18 21.27
C ALA A 164 0.66 -16.44 22.79
N GLY A 165 0.65 -17.72 23.18
CA GLY A 165 0.74 -18.16 24.58
C GLY A 165 -0.61 -18.18 25.29
N GLU A 166 -0.59 -18.45 26.61
CA GLU A 166 -1.78 -18.39 27.45
C GLU A 166 -1.90 -17.01 28.08
N GLY A 167 -3.05 -16.36 27.95
CA GLY A 167 -3.27 -15.02 28.48
C GLY A 167 -4.71 -14.57 28.33
N ARG A 168 -4.97 -13.31 28.65
CA ARG A 168 -6.28 -12.67 28.53
C ARG A 168 -6.21 -11.15 28.68
N VAL A 169 -7.26 -10.48 28.24
CA VAL A 169 -7.50 -9.04 28.41
C VAL A 169 -8.72 -8.79 29.31
N TRP A 170 -8.80 -7.59 29.87
CA TRP A 170 -9.80 -7.20 30.86
C TRP A 170 -10.22 -5.76 30.68
N ALA A 171 -11.53 -5.51 30.73
CA ALA A 171 -12.12 -4.18 30.87
C ALA A 171 -12.77 -4.08 32.27
N GLY A 172 -12.52 -2.98 32.99
CA GLY A 172 -12.94 -2.83 34.38
C GLY A 172 -13.41 -1.42 34.75
N ASP A 173 -13.84 -1.28 36.01
CA ASP A 173 -14.25 -0.04 36.65
C ASP A 173 -13.19 0.42 37.67
N ASN A 174 -12.77 1.68 37.58
CA ASN A 174 -11.87 2.39 38.49
C ASN A 174 -12.54 2.71 39.85
N GLN A 175 -13.88 2.66 39.93
CA GLN A 175 -14.61 2.91 41.17
C GLN A 175 -14.48 1.75 42.16
N LYS A 176 -13.30 1.63 42.81
CA LYS A 176 -12.97 0.75 43.95
C LYS A 176 -14.06 -0.27 44.31
N PRO A 177 -14.25 -1.35 43.53
CA PRO A 177 -15.25 -2.34 43.88
C PRO A 177 -14.85 -2.93 45.23
N ASN A 178 -15.61 -2.61 46.27
CA ASN A 178 -15.38 -3.03 47.66
C ASN A 178 -14.15 -2.43 48.38
N ASN A 179 -13.75 -1.20 48.07
CA ASN A 179 -12.64 -0.52 48.77
C ASN A 179 -11.26 -1.19 48.57
N LEU A 180 -11.16 -2.07 47.58
CA LEU A 180 -9.94 -2.68 47.11
C LEU A 180 -9.26 -1.70 46.13
N GLY A 181 -7.99 -1.39 46.36
CA GLY A 181 -7.19 -0.59 45.42
C GLY A 181 -6.91 -1.35 44.13
N HIS A 182 -6.35 -0.66 43.13
CA HIS A 182 -5.92 -1.25 41.85
C HIS A 182 -4.94 -2.41 42.06
N ASP A 183 -4.21 -2.39 43.17
CA ASP A 183 -3.28 -3.42 43.64
C ASP A 183 -3.95 -4.76 44.01
N ASN A 184 -5.27 -4.80 44.17
CA ASN A 184 -6.02 -5.97 44.60
C ASN A 184 -6.90 -6.52 43.48
N PHE A 185 -6.28 -7.14 42.47
CA PHE A 185 -7.04 -7.69 41.34
C PHE A 185 -7.80 -8.96 41.74
N VAL A 186 -9.09 -8.96 41.43
CA VAL A 186 -9.88 -10.18 41.25
C VAL A 186 -10.11 -10.32 39.76
N PHE A 187 -9.53 -11.35 39.15
CA PHE A 187 -9.72 -11.71 37.74
C PHE A 187 -11.15 -12.22 37.50
N GLY A 188 -12.13 -11.32 37.56
CA GLY A 188 -13.54 -11.62 37.30
C GLY A 188 -13.77 -11.78 35.81
N GLN A 189 -14.10 -13.01 35.38
CA GLN A 189 -14.44 -13.32 33.98
C GLN A 189 -15.67 -12.52 33.56
N ASN A 190 -15.66 -11.93 32.36
CA ASN A 190 -16.92 -11.58 31.73
C ASN A 190 -17.72 -12.87 31.47
N ALA A 191 -19.04 -12.76 31.37
CA ALA A 191 -19.84 -13.85 30.83
C ALA A 191 -19.25 -14.25 29.45
N ASP A 192 -19.33 -15.53 29.07
CA ASP A 192 -18.85 -16.10 27.79
C ASP A 192 -19.55 -15.48 26.55
N LYS A 193 -19.46 -14.14 26.41
CA LYS A 193 -20.19 -13.27 25.50
C LYS A 193 -19.29 -12.11 25.09
N ASN A 194 -19.46 -11.65 23.85
CA ASN A 194 -18.85 -10.41 23.40
C ASN A 194 -19.63 -9.24 24.01
N LEU A 195 -18.92 -8.27 24.57
CA LEU A 195 -19.54 -7.13 25.25
C LEU A 195 -19.02 -5.82 24.68
N LEU A 196 -19.92 -4.83 24.64
CA LEU A 196 -19.60 -3.41 24.57
C LEU A 196 -19.92 -2.78 25.94
N VAL A 197 -18.90 -2.25 26.61
CA VAL A 197 -18.97 -1.64 27.94
C VAL A 197 -18.81 -0.13 27.79
N GLN A 198 -19.85 0.62 28.16
CA GLN A 198 -19.95 2.08 28.03
C GLN A 198 -20.40 2.72 29.35
N LYS A 199 -20.02 2.11 30.47
CA LYS A 199 -20.65 2.35 31.78
C LYS A 199 -19.70 2.89 32.85
N TYR A 200 -18.43 2.51 32.82
CA TYR A 200 -17.58 2.68 33.98
C TYR A 200 -16.48 3.70 33.74
N ASP A 201 -15.83 4.10 34.84
CA ASP A 201 -14.53 4.73 34.80
C ASP A 201 -13.53 3.66 34.32
N ALA A 202 -13.16 3.75 33.05
CA ALA A 202 -12.70 2.65 32.21
C ALA A 202 -11.23 2.34 32.50
N ALA A 203 -11.01 1.20 33.14
CA ALA A 203 -9.69 0.61 33.32
C ALA A 203 -9.47 -0.55 32.36
N THR A 204 -8.21 -0.75 31.94
CA THR A 204 -7.79 -1.92 31.14
C THR A 204 -6.69 -2.70 31.82
N ALA A 205 -6.69 -4.00 31.61
CA ALA A 205 -5.54 -4.84 31.93
C ALA A 205 -5.38 -5.95 30.92
N PHE A 206 -4.17 -6.47 30.80
CA PHE A 206 -3.89 -7.69 30.06
C PHE A 206 -2.83 -8.48 30.80
N SER A 207 -2.95 -9.81 30.76
CA SER A 207 -2.14 -10.70 31.60
C SER A 207 -1.87 -12.02 30.92
N GLY A 208 -0.61 -12.46 30.96
CA GLY A 208 -0.19 -13.79 30.53
C GLY A 208 -0.12 -14.78 31.68
N ARG A 209 -0.51 -16.02 31.42
CA ARG A 209 -0.31 -17.17 32.30
C ARG A 209 0.96 -17.88 31.87
N LEU A 210 1.94 -17.90 32.76
CA LEU A 210 3.22 -18.55 32.52
C LEU A 210 3.26 -19.83 33.34
N ASN A 211 2.90 -20.94 32.69
CA ASN A 211 2.95 -22.29 33.24
C ASN A 211 4.28 -22.95 32.86
N MET A 212 5.24 -22.95 33.78
CA MET A 212 6.61 -23.39 33.53
C MET A 212 6.92 -24.68 34.30
N GLY A 213 7.34 -25.72 33.58
CA GLY A 213 7.94 -26.90 34.20
C GLY A 213 9.24 -26.56 34.94
N ALA A 214 9.78 -27.53 35.67
CA ALA A 214 11.11 -27.41 36.26
C ALA A 214 12.15 -27.14 35.16
N LYS A 215 13.02 -26.13 35.34
CA LYS A 215 14.05 -25.74 34.37
C LYS A 215 13.51 -25.36 32.98
N GLN A 216 12.25 -24.94 32.87
CA GLN A 216 11.62 -24.55 31.61
C GLN A 216 11.21 -23.08 31.58
N SER A 217 10.95 -22.59 30.37
CA SER A 217 10.45 -21.24 30.12
C SER A 217 9.06 -21.29 29.50
N ALA A 218 8.30 -20.21 29.69
CA ALA A 218 7.04 -19.96 29.02
C ALA A 218 6.98 -18.49 28.57
N SER A 219 6.21 -18.20 27.52
CA SER A 219 6.02 -16.83 27.05
C SER A 219 4.60 -16.56 26.58
N THR A 220 4.16 -15.32 26.75
CA THR A 220 2.88 -14.82 26.23
C THR A 220 3.15 -13.53 25.46
N THR A 221 2.50 -13.35 24.31
CA THR A 221 2.66 -12.17 23.45
C THR A 221 1.32 -11.50 23.17
N PHE A 222 1.28 -10.20 23.43
CA PHE A 222 0.18 -9.33 23.07
C PHE A 222 0.58 -8.38 21.95
N ARG A 223 -0.32 -8.14 21.02
CA ARG A 223 -0.24 -7.07 20.01
C ARG A 223 -1.03 -5.87 20.53
N VAL A 224 -0.41 -4.69 20.51
CA VAL A 224 -0.99 -3.46 21.05
C VAL A 224 -0.83 -2.32 20.06
N SER A 225 -1.88 -1.52 19.88
CA SER A 225 -1.83 -0.25 19.17
C SER A 225 -2.70 0.80 19.85
N MET A 226 -2.26 2.05 19.79
CA MET A 226 -3.05 3.21 20.20
C MET A 226 -2.97 4.24 19.07
N ARG A 227 -4.11 4.65 18.53
CA ARG A 227 -4.18 5.56 17.38
C ARG A 227 -5.06 6.74 17.73
N ALA A 228 -4.56 7.95 17.51
CA ALA A 228 -5.37 9.16 17.65
C ALA A 228 -6.24 9.36 16.40
N ALA A 229 -7.42 9.95 16.56
CA ALA A 229 -8.31 10.33 15.46
C ALA A 229 -8.67 9.15 14.53
N VAL A 230 -9.35 8.13 15.08
CA VAL A 230 -9.83 6.96 14.34
C VAL A 230 -11.28 7.17 13.92
N TYR A 231 -11.50 7.28 12.62
CA TYR A 231 -12.81 7.50 12.01
C TYR A 231 -13.27 6.27 11.25
N TYR A 232 -14.47 5.77 11.57
CA TYR A 232 -15.06 4.61 10.91
C TYR A 232 -15.87 5.03 9.68
N VAL A 233 -15.76 4.26 8.60
CA VAL A 233 -16.54 4.41 7.37
C VAL A 233 -17.23 3.10 7.06
N ASP A 234 -18.55 3.11 6.98
CA ASP A 234 -19.39 1.95 6.60
C ASP A 234 -20.48 2.42 5.64
N PRO A 235 -20.46 1.99 4.36
CA PRO A 235 -21.42 2.43 3.35
C PRO A 235 -22.82 1.88 3.60
N THR A 236 -22.97 0.85 4.44
CA THR A 236 -24.25 0.22 4.78
C THR A 236 -24.96 0.91 5.95
N TYR A 237 -24.29 1.85 6.62
CA TYR A 237 -24.88 2.59 7.74
C TYR A 237 -26.04 3.48 7.29
N THR A 238 -27.22 3.27 7.90
CA THR A 238 -28.46 3.96 7.52
C THR A 238 -28.78 5.18 8.38
N GLY A 239 -28.07 5.39 9.49
CA GLY A 239 -28.28 6.55 10.37
C GLY A 239 -27.98 7.89 9.67
N ASN A 240 -28.57 8.97 10.20
CA ASN A 240 -28.37 10.35 9.72
C ASN A 240 -27.52 11.18 10.69
N ASP A 241 -26.92 10.51 11.66
CA ASP A 241 -26.21 11.02 12.82
C ASP A 241 -24.72 10.66 12.79
N SER A 242 -24.18 10.39 11.59
CA SER A 242 -22.77 10.08 11.40
C SER A 242 -21.85 11.11 12.07
N ASN A 243 -20.96 10.61 12.91
CA ASN A 243 -19.89 11.40 13.50
C ASN A 243 -18.54 10.66 13.50
N GLY A 244 -18.47 9.50 12.85
CA GLY A 244 -17.23 8.75 12.69
C GLY A 244 -16.88 7.83 13.86
N TYR A 245 -17.68 7.81 14.94
CA TYR A 245 -17.59 6.77 15.97
C TYR A 245 -18.06 5.42 15.40
N ILE A 246 -17.56 4.29 15.91
CA ILE A 246 -17.88 2.94 15.37
C ILE A 246 -19.39 2.62 15.33
N ALA A 247 -20.18 3.18 16.25
CA ALA A 247 -21.64 3.01 16.27
C ALA A 247 -22.40 4.02 15.39
N GLN A 248 -21.72 5.07 14.91
CA GLN A 248 -22.21 6.15 14.06
C GLN A 248 -21.18 6.49 12.95
N PRO A 249 -20.76 5.50 12.14
CA PRO A 249 -19.70 5.69 11.15
C PRO A 249 -20.13 6.68 10.07
N PHE A 250 -19.16 7.26 9.37
CA PHE A 250 -19.44 7.94 8.11
C PHE A 250 -19.78 6.94 7.01
N LYS A 251 -20.41 7.39 5.92
CA LYS A 251 -20.78 6.53 4.78
C LYS A 251 -19.74 6.57 3.66
N ASP A 252 -18.91 7.61 3.65
CA ASP A 252 -17.87 7.86 2.66
C ASP A 252 -16.57 8.36 3.32
N ILE A 253 -15.46 8.21 2.60
CA ILE A 253 -14.11 8.52 3.10
C ILE A 253 -13.87 10.04 3.17
N GLN A 254 -14.40 10.82 2.22
CA GLN A 254 -14.15 12.27 2.19
C GLN A 254 -14.76 12.97 3.41
N SER A 255 -15.93 12.54 3.86
CA SER A 255 -16.57 13.01 5.09
C SER A 255 -15.70 12.74 6.31
N ALA A 256 -15.08 11.56 6.41
CA ALA A 256 -14.16 11.22 7.50
C ALA A 256 -12.91 12.11 7.50
N ILE A 257 -12.27 12.31 6.34
CA ILE A 257 -11.10 13.18 6.19
C ILE A 257 -11.45 14.64 6.54
N THR A 258 -12.62 15.11 6.09
CA THR A 258 -13.10 16.47 6.39
C THR A 258 -13.34 16.66 7.89
N ALA A 259 -13.95 15.68 8.54
CA ALA A 259 -14.18 15.70 9.98
C ALA A 259 -12.86 15.72 10.76
N MET A 260 -11.90 14.88 10.38
CA MET A 260 -10.56 14.82 10.95
C MET A 260 -9.82 16.16 10.83
N LYS A 261 -9.88 16.81 9.67
CA LYS A 261 -9.28 18.15 9.50
C LYS A 261 -9.93 19.18 10.42
N ALA A 262 -11.25 19.12 10.60
CA ALA A 262 -12.01 20.06 11.41
C ALA A 262 -11.74 19.92 12.93
N THR A 263 -11.14 18.82 13.40
CA THR A 263 -10.67 18.71 14.79
C THR A 263 -9.26 19.27 15.02
N GLY A 264 -8.56 19.64 13.94
CA GLY A 264 -7.15 20.06 14.01
C GLY A 264 -6.17 18.90 14.14
N ALA A 265 -6.60 17.66 13.91
CA ALA A 265 -5.71 16.52 13.81
C ALA A 265 -4.63 16.75 12.73
N LYS A 266 -3.40 16.33 13.03
CA LYS A 266 -2.28 16.32 12.07
C LYS A 266 -2.05 14.94 11.48
N LYS A 267 -2.52 13.91 12.16
CA LYS A 267 -2.52 12.52 11.72
C LYS A 267 -3.82 11.87 12.15
N GLY A 268 -4.41 11.05 11.31
CA GLY A 268 -5.51 10.19 11.72
C GLY A 268 -5.71 8.99 10.81
N TYR A 269 -6.66 8.16 11.19
CA TYR A 269 -6.89 6.84 10.61
C TYR A 269 -8.34 6.72 10.17
N VAL A 270 -8.56 6.25 8.95
CA VAL A 270 -9.87 5.92 8.42
C VAL A 270 -9.98 4.40 8.37
N TYR A 271 -10.83 3.87 9.24
CA TYR A 271 -11.17 2.46 9.33
C TYR A 271 -12.36 2.16 8.43
N VAL A 272 -12.08 1.55 7.29
CA VAL A 272 -13.09 1.22 6.28
C VAL A 272 -13.72 -0.12 6.61
N MET A 273 -15.05 -0.17 6.55
CA MET A 273 -15.89 -1.34 6.74
C MET A 273 -16.72 -1.60 5.51
N SER A 274 -16.26 -2.51 4.67
CA SER A 274 -16.94 -2.85 3.44
C SER A 274 -16.61 -4.27 2.99
N SER A 275 -17.30 -4.70 1.95
CA SER A 275 -17.09 -5.99 1.31
C SER A 275 -17.18 -5.82 -0.20
N ASP A 276 -16.84 -6.87 -0.95
CA ASP A 276 -17.02 -6.86 -2.40
C ASP A 276 -18.49 -6.60 -2.82
N ALA A 277 -19.44 -7.15 -2.06
CA ALA A 277 -20.88 -6.96 -2.30
C ALA A 277 -21.38 -5.55 -1.91
N ASN A 278 -20.76 -4.93 -0.91
CA ASN A 278 -21.10 -3.59 -0.42
C ASN A 278 -19.81 -2.77 -0.25
N PRO A 279 -19.16 -2.34 -1.34
CA PRO A 279 -17.93 -1.56 -1.27
C PRO A 279 -18.21 -0.13 -0.82
N VAL A 280 -17.18 0.58 -0.33
CA VAL A 280 -17.27 2.04 -0.26
C VAL A 280 -17.12 2.60 -1.67
N LEU A 281 -18.17 3.24 -2.18
CA LEU A 281 -18.15 3.81 -3.53
C LEU A 281 -17.50 5.20 -3.54
N VAL A 282 -16.57 5.40 -4.47
CA VAL A 282 -15.95 6.70 -4.77
C VAL A 282 -16.66 7.32 -5.96
N ASN A 283 -17.49 8.32 -5.71
CA ASN A 283 -18.29 9.03 -6.72
C ASN A 283 -17.78 10.45 -7.03
N SER A 284 -16.74 10.88 -6.33
CA SER A 284 -16.02 12.14 -6.49
C SER A 284 -14.58 11.95 -6.00
N THR A 285 -13.65 12.78 -6.48
CA THR A 285 -12.23 12.67 -6.12
C THR A 285 -12.02 12.93 -4.63
N ILE A 286 -11.41 11.96 -3.95
CA ILE A 286 -11.02 12.09 -2.55
C ILE A 286 -9.69 12.84 -2.48
N THR A 287 -9.63 13.88 -1.67
CA THR A 287 -8.43 14.71 -1.46
C THR A 287 -8.06 14.78 0.02
N VAL A 288 -6.75 14.88 0.29
CA VAL A 288 -6.22 15.10 1.64
C VAL A 288 -5.86 16.58 1.80
N PRO A 289 -6.41 17.31 2.78
CA PRO A 289 -6.10 18.72 2.99
C PRO A 289 -4.66 18.93 3.48
N SER A 290 -4.13 20.14 3.28
CA SER A 290 -2.77 20.51 3.73
C SER A 290 -2.58 20.29 5.24
N GLY A 291 -1.42 19.70 5.59
CA GLY A 291 -0.98 19.53 6.97
C GLY A 291 -1.70 18.41 7.71
N LEU A 292 -2.24 17.43 6.97
CA LEU A 292 -2.91 16.26 7.52
C LEU A 292 -2.34 15.00 6.89
N ASP A 293 -1.93 14.07 7.74
CA ASP A 293 -1.54 12.71 7.36
C ASP A 293 -2.73 11.77 7.60
N VAL A 294 -3.10 10.98 6.58
CA VAL A 294 -4.24 10.05 6.65
C VAL A 294 -3.76 8.65 6.31
N GLN A 295 -4.07 7.68 7.17
CA GLN A 295 -3.97 6.26 6.82
C GLN A 295 -5.38 5.68 6.64
N ILE A 296 -5.63 5.05 5.49
CA ILE A 296 -6.88 4.34 5.20
C ILE A 296 -6.59 2.85 5.29
N GLU A 297 -7.31 2.14 6.16
CA GLU A 297 -7.13 0.71 6.37
C GLU A 297 -8.46 -0.01 6.62
N THR A 298 -8.48 -1.32 6.40
CA THR A 298 -9.60 -2.17 6.83
C THR A 298 -9.75 -2.09 8.34
N SER A 299 -10.96 -1.76 8.83
CA SER A 299 -11.26 -1.84 10.26
C SER A 299 -11.11 -3.29 10.73
N PRO A 300 -10.52 -3.54 11.90
CA PRO A 300 -10.47 -4.87 12.46
C PRO A 300 -11.75 -5.21 13.27
N TYR A 301 -12.75 -4.30 13.26
CA TYR A 301 -14.03 -4.45 13.96
C TYR A 301 -15.23 -4.15 13.08
N LYS A 302 -16.27 -4.99 13.15
CA LYS A 302 -17.57 -4.84 12.48
C LYS A 302 -18.42 -3.77 13.15
N THR A 303 -18.82 -2.77 12.39
CA THR A 303 -19.83 -1.76 12.77
C THR A 303 -21.20 -2.37 13.01
N SER A 304 -21.61 -3.38 12.24
CA SER A 304 -22.93 -4.02 12.35
C SER A 304 -23.22 -4.66 13.71
N ALA A 305 -22.20 -5.10 14.45
CA ALA A 305 -22.35 -5.65 15.80
C ALA A 305 -22.68 -4.57 16.85
N ILE A 306 -22.39 -3.30 16.54
CA ILE A 306 -22.31 -2.19 17.51
C ILE A 306 -23.22 -1.01 17.11
N ALA A 307 -23.63 -0.94 15.85
CA ALA A 307 -24.42 0.16 15.29
C ALA A 307 -25.62 0.54 16.18
N GLY A 308 -25.76 1.85 16.43
CA GLY A 308 -26.83 2.40 17.27
C GLY A 308 -26.65 2.22 18.78
N LYS A 309 -25.62 1.52 19.26
CA LYS A 309 -25.32 1.37 20.70
C LYS A 309 -24.48 2.54 21.20
N THR A 310 -25.07 3.73 21.28
CA THR A 310 -24.37 4.99 21.63
C THR A 310 -24.61 5.47 23.06
N THR A 311 -25.39 4.73 23.84
CA THR A 311 -25.81 5.13 25.19
C THR A 311 -24.96 4.47 26.27
N TYR A 312 -25.01 5.05 27.46
CA TYR A 312 -24.36 4.54 28.65
C TYR A 312 -24.95 3.17 29.05
N GLY A 313 -24.11 2.14 29.18
CA GLY A 313 -24.58 0.80 29.52
C GLY A 313 -23.58 -0.32 29.23
N VAL A 314 -24.00 -1.56 29.47
CA VAL A 314 -23.27 -2.77 29.05
C VAL A 314 -24.18 -3.52 28.09
N TYR A 315 -23.67 -3.82 26.90
CA TYR A 315 -24.43 -4.43 25.84
C TYR A 315 -23.77 -5.74 25.42
N GLU A 316 -24.56 -6.79 25.34
CA GLU A 316 -24.18 -7.97 24.58
C GLU A 316 -24.18 -7.62 23.09
N ILE A 317 -23.12 -7.99 22.40
CA ILE A 317 -22.94 -7.74 20.97
C ILE A 317 -22.70 -9.05 20.22
N GLY A 318 -22.92 -9.03 18.91
CA GLY A 318 -22.53 -10.14 18.03
C GLY A 318 -21.02 -10.31 17.96
N ASP A 319 -20.52 -11.13 17.03
CA ASP A 319 -19.09 -11.18 16.74
C ASP A 319 -18.60 -9.80 16.25
N PRO A 320 -17.75 -9.09 17.02
CA PRO A 320 -17.29 -7.77 16.64
C PRO A 320 -16.09 -7.84 15.71
N ILE A 321 -15.46 -9.00 15.48
CA ILE A 321 -14.19 -9.09 14.78
C ILE A 321 -14.41 -9.09 13.27
N ASN A 322 -13.68 -8.22 12.57
CA ASN A 322 -13.58 -8.28 11.13
C ASN A 322 -12.28 -9.00 10.71
N ASN A 323 -12.43 -10.01 9.86
CA ASN A 323 -11.34 -10.81 9.31
C ASN A 323 -11.26 -10.74 7.77
N THR A 324 -12.10 -9.92 7.11
CA THR A 324 -12.07 -9.73 5.67
C THR A 324 -11.46 -8.38 5.31
N THR A 325 -10.67 -8.34 4.24
CA THR A 325 -10.14 -7.08 3.69
C THR A 325 -11.28 -6.28 3.06
N SER A 326 -11.41 -5.02 3.47
CA SER A 326 -12.41 -4.08 2.95
C SER A 326 -12.07 -3.63 1.53
N VAL A 327 -13.11 -3.22 0.80
CA VAL A 327 -13.04 -2.81 -0.61
C VAL A 327 -13.50 -1.36 -0.77
N ILE A 328 -12.67 -0.55 -1.42
CA ILE A 328 -13.01 0.77 -1.93
C ILE A 328 -13.14 0.63 -3.43
N ARG A 329 -14.26 1.07 -4.02
CA ARG A 329 -14.55 0.86 -5.44
C ARG A 329 -14.93 2.15 -6.13
N ARG A 330 -14.46 2.34 -7.36
CA ARG A 330 -14.93 3.42 -8.23
C ARG A 330 -16.43 3.29 -8.51
N ALA A 331 -17.19 4.36 -8.31
CA ALA A 331 -18.61 4.36 -8.63
C ALA A 331 -18.84 4.22 -10.15
N PRO A 332 -19.88 3.50 -10.62
CA PRO A 332 -20.12 3.23 -12.05
C PRO A 332 -20.16 4.46 -12.97
N SER A 333 -20.55 5.64 -12.47
CA SER A 333 -20.63 6.89 -13.24
C SER A 333 -19.41 7.80 -13.08
N PHE A 334 -18.43 7.42 -12.25
CA PHE A 334 -17.32 8.29 -11.88
C PHE A 334 -16.04 7.99 -12.67
N THR A 335 -15.62 8.92 -13.53
CA THR A 335 -14.50 8.74 -14.47
C THR A 335 -13.22 9.50 -14.09
N GLY A 336 -13.26 10.38 -13.08
CA GLY A 336 -12.10 11.16 -12.59
C GLY A 336 -11.20 10.39 -11.61
N ASP A 337 -10.24 11.06 -10.98
CA ASP A 337 -9.33 10.40 -10.02
C ASP A 337 -10.10 9.88 -8.81
N MET A 338 -9.88 8.63 -8.37
CA MET A 338 -10.48 8.20 -7.10
C MET A 338 -9.84 8.93 -5.92
N PHE A 339 -8.52 9.05 -5.94
CA PHE A 339 -7.73 9.77 -4.95
C PHE A 339 -6.76 10.72 -5.65
N LYS A 340 -6.68 11.95 -5.15
CA LYS A 340 -5.67 12.91 -5.57
C LYS A 340 -4.87 13.41 -4.38
N MET A 341 -3.55 13.30 -4.51
CA MET A 341 -2.58 13.79 -3.55
C MET A 341 -1.82 14.97 -4.16
N ASP A 342 -2.15 16.18 -3.71
CA ASP A 342 -1.66 17.44 -4.29
C ASP A 342 -1.18 18.44 -3.22
N GLN A 343 -1.00 17.99 -1.98
CA GLN A 343 -0.56 18.80 -0.85
C GLN A 343 0.84 18.41 -0.40
N SER A 344 1.83 19.28 -0.61
CA SER A 344 3.24 19.01 -0.28
C SER A 344 3.53 18.74 1.20
N THR A 345 2.64 19.17 2.10
CA THR A 345 2.79 19.05 3.56
C THR A 345 1.93 17.94 4.16
N SER A 346 1.48 16.98 3.35
CA SER A 346 0.54 15.94 3.76
C SER A 346 1.02 14.56 3.27
N HIS A 347 0.50 13.50 3.89
CA HIS A 347 0.79 12.12 3.54
C HIS A 347 -0.48 11.27 3.50
N LEU A 348 -0.73 10.57 2.39
CA LEU A 348 -1.78 9.56 2.28
C LEU A 348 -1.18 8.15 2.33
N SER A 349 -1.70 7.29 3.20
CA SER A 349 -1.25 5.90 3.34
C SER A 349 -2.39 4.91 3.21
N PHE A 350 -2.11 3.75 2.62
CA PHE A 350 -3.03 2.61 2.53
C PHE A 350 -2.38 1.37 3.16
N TYR A 351 -3.14 0.67 4.00
CA TYR A 351 -2.71 -0.56 4.68
C TYR A 351 -3.85 -1.57 4.71
N ASN A 352 -3.57 -2.83 4.35
CA ASN A 352 -4.54 -3.93 4.38
C ASN A 352 -5.91 -3.52 3.78
N ILE A 353 -5.94 -3.11 2.51
CA ILE A 353 -7.15 -2.62 1.85
C ILE A 353 -7.14 -2.97 0.36
N ASN A 354 -8.32 -3.21 -0.21
CA ASN A 354 -8.49 -3.43 -1.64
C ASN A 354 -9.06 -2.16 -2.29
N ILE A 355 -8.40 -1.69 -3.36
CA ILE A 355 -8.86 -0.56 -4.17
C ILE A 355 -9.16 -1.08 -5.57
N ASP A 356 -10.44 -1.00 -5.94
CA ASP A 356 -10.98 -1.55 -7.18
C ASP A 356 -11.42 -0.42 -8.11
N GLY A 357 -10.80 -0.35 -9.29
CA GLY A 357 -11.14 0.61 -10.34
C GLY A 357 -12.44 0.30 -11.09
N ASN A 358 -13.10 -0.82 -10.79
CA ASN A 358 -14.40 -1.23 -11.30
C ASN A 358 -14.47 -1.43 -12.82
N LYS A 359 -13.46 -2.04 -13.42
CA LYS A 359 -13.26 -2.24 -14.87
C LYS A 359 -14.48 -2.83 -15.58
N ALA A 360 -15.22 -3.72 -14.91
CA ALA A 360 -16.42 -4.33 -15.48
C ALA A 360 -17.53 -3.30 -15.77
N ASN A 361 -17.55 -2.17 -15.06
CA ASN A 361 -18.61 -1.18 -15.13
C ASN A 361 -18.12 0.22 -15.52
N VAL A 362 -16.82 0.49 -15.41
CA VAL A 362 -16.24 1.82 -15.62
C VAL A 362 -15.10 1.77 -16.60
N THR A 363 -15.18 2.61 -17.63
CA THR A 363 -14.02 3.06 -18.39
C THR A 363 -13.75 4.50 -17.98
N ALA A 364 -12.72 4.69 -17.16
CA ALA A 364 -12.35 5.97 -16.58
C ALA A 364 -11.51 6.82 -17.54
N LYS A 365 -11.40 8.11 -17.20
CA LYS A 365 -10.53 9.08 -17.87
C LYS A 365 -9.28 9.41 -17.06
N ALA A 366 -9.20 8.94 -15.81
CA ALA A 366 -8.16 9.27 -14.85
C ALA A 366 -7.81 8.06 -13.97
N PRO A 367 -6.58 7.97 -13.42
CA PRO A 367 -6.12 6.85 -12.61
C PRO A 367 -6.93 6.66 -11.32
N MET A 368 -6.71 5.55 -10.61
CA MET A 368 -7.22 5.42 -9.24
C MET A 368 -6.53 6.42 -8.31
N LEU A 369 -5.20 6.56 -8.41
CA LEU A 369 -4.41 7.46 -7.58
C LEU A 369 -3.59 8.41 -8.47
N HIS A 370 -3.76 9.72 -8.28
CA HIS A 370 -2.93 10.75 -8.91
C HIS A 370 -2.11 11.49 -7.87
N VAL A 371 -0.78 11.46 -8.01
CA VAL A 371 0.18 12.01 -7.06
C VAL A 371 0.98 13.12 -7.73
N THR A 372 0.69 14.36 -7.36
CA THR A 372 1.30 15.56 -7.96
C THR A 372 2.13 16.37 -6.97
N ALA A 373 1.86 16.21 -5.66
CA ALA A 373 2.67 16.74 -4.58
C ALA A 373 2.44 15.94 -3.30
N GLY A 374 3.37 16.05 -2.34
CA GLY A 374 3.29 15.31 -1.08
C GLY A 374 3.60 13.83 -1.28
N LYS A 375 3.28 13.02 -0.27
CA LYS A 375 3.65 11.61 -0.24
C LYS A 375 2.43 10.70 -0.29
N VAL A 376 2.53 9.61 -1.04
CA VAL A 376 1.65 8.44 -0.95
C VAL A 376 2.45 7.21 -0.50
N THR A 377 1.88 6.41 0.39
CA THR A 377 2.45 5.11 0.76
C THR A 377 1.41 4.01 0.63
N ILE A 378 1.74 2.98 -0.14
CA ILE A 378 0.97 1.75 -0.21
C ILE A 378 1.78 0.73 0.59
N SER A 379 1.16 0.12 1.59
CA SER A 379 1.82 -0.79 2.53
C SER A 379 1.14 -2.16 2.56
N ASP A 380 1.63 -3.02 3.43
CA ASP A 380 1.32 -4.45 3.51
C ASP A 380 -0.15 -4.82 3.27
N ASN A 381 -0.35 -5.92 2.53
CA ASN A 381 -1.66 -6.52 2.23
C ASN A 381 -2.62 -5.58 1.46
N THR A 382 -2.09 -4.60 0.74
CA THR A 382 -2.87 -3.68 -0.08
C THR A 382 -2.84 -4.10 -1.54
N SER A 383 -4.01 -4.07 -2.20
CA SER A 383 -4.15 -4.43 -3.61
C SER A 383 -4.84 -3.32 -4.40
N LEU A 384 -4.31 -2.98 -5.58
CA LEU A 384 -4.91 -2.05 -6.54
C LEU A 384 -5.19 -2.80 -7.84
N TYR A 385 -6.47 -2.96 -8.18
CA TYR A 385 -6.85 -3.78 -9.32
C TYR A 385 -8.07 -3.27 -10.06
N GLY A 386 -8.32 -3.89 -11.22
CA GLY A 386 -9.57 -3.71 -11.94
C GLY A 386 -9.79 -2.28 -12.38
N ALA A 387 -8.77 -1.46 -12.58
CA ALA A 387 -8.96 -0.18 -13.27
C ALA A 387 -9.01 -0.39 -14.77
N LYS A 388 -9.85 0.41 -15.44
CA LYS A 388 -9.83 0.55 -16.89
C LYS A 388 -9.86 2.02 -17.22
N VAL A 389 -8.83 2.50 -17.92
CA VAL A 389 -8.73 3.90 -18.36
C VAL A 389 -8.61 3.93 -19.88
N ALA A 390 -9.46 4.71 -20.56
CA ALA A 390 -9.34 4.96 -21.99
C ALA A 390 -8.77 6.36 -22.22
N GLY A 391 -7.64 6.42 -22.94
CA GLY A 391 -6.81 7.61 -23.05
C GLY A 391 -7.07 8.51 -24.26
N THR A 392 -8.15 8.34 -25.03
CA THR A 392 -8.42 9.20 -26.19
C THR A 392 -9.85 9.73 -26.18
N ILE A 393 -9.97 11.05 -26.11
CA ILE A 393 -11.23 11.77 -26.23
C ILE A 393 -10.96 12.94 -27.18
N ASP A 394 -11.84 13.10 -28.15
CA ASP A 394 -11.98 14.31 -28.93
C ASP A 394 -12.69 15.34 -28.04
N THR A 395 -11.92 16.12 -27.26
CA THR A 395 -12.50 17.00 -26.24
C THR A 395 -13.12 18.26 -26.83
N ASP A 396 -12.72 18.64 -28.04
CA ASP A 396 -13.24 19.81 -28.77
C ASP A 396 -14.23 19.47 -29.89
N GLY A 397 -14.48 18.18 -30.15
CA GLY A 397 -15.46 17.70 -31.13
C GLY A 397 -15.00 17.88 -32.58
N ASN A 398 -13.70 18.04 -32.81
CA ASN A 398 -13.12 18.30 -34.12
C ASN A 398 -12.86 17.02 -34.95
N GLY A 399 -13.11 15.84 -34.38
CA GLY A 399 -12.86 14.52 -34.98
C GLY A 399 -11.43 13.99 -34.78
N SER A 400 -10.57 14.73 -34.07
CA SER A 400 -9.20 14.39 -33.70
C SER A 400 -9.14 14.10 -32.21
N LYS A 401 -8.35 13.09 -31.85
CA LYS A 401 -8.20 12.68 -30.45
C LYS A 401 -7.12 13.55 -29.80
N ASP A 402 -7.47 14.25 -28.74
CA ASP A 402 -6.52 15.06 -27.98
C ASP A 402 -5.56 14.18 -27.17
N LYS A 403 -4.44 14.79 -26.75
CA LYS A 403 -3.39 14.18 -25.90
C LYS A 403 -4.01 13.36 -24.76
N TYR A 404 -3.39 12.22 -24.44
CA TYR A 404 -3.71 11.38 -23.30
C TYR A 404 -3.84 12.20 -22.01
N GLU A 405 -5.05 12.32 -21.45
CA GLU A 405 -5.29 13.00 -20.18
C GLU A 405 -4.84 12.15 -18.97
N ALA A 406 -4.82 10.83 -19.11
CA ALA A 406 -4.34 9.91 -18.08
C ALA A 406 -3.19 9.04 -18.56
N ASP A 407 -2.03 9.26 -17.93
CA ASP A 407 -0.81 8.50 -18.17
C ASP A 407 -0.77 7.16 -17.42
N ALA A 408 -1.81 6.82 -16.63
CA ALA A 408 -1.90 5.53 -15.96
C ALA A 408 -3.34 5.07 -15.68
N SER A 409 -3.53 3.76 -15.53
CA SER A 409 -4.81 3.20 -15.07
C SER A 409 -4.93 3.07 -13.55
N ALA A 410 -3.85 2.72 -12.85
CA ALA A 410 -3.86 2.59 -11.39
C ALA A 410 -3.24 3.80 -10.68
N ILE A 411 -1.97 4.10 -10.93
CA ILE A 411 -1.23 5.17 -10.23
C ILE A 411 -0.45 6.04 -11.21
N PHE A 412 -0.65 7.35 -11.15
CA PHE A 412 0.17 8.31 -11.87
C PHE A 412 0.93 9.21 -10.90
N VAL A 413 2.25 9.30 -11.08
CA VAL A 413 3.15 10.12 -10.24
C VAL A 413 3.87 11.13 -11.11
N GLU A 414 3.75 12.41 -10.79
CA GLU A 414 4.39 13.50 -11.52
C GLU A 414 4.68 14.70 -10.61
N ALA A 415 5.28 15.75 -11.17
CA ALA A 415 5.64 16.97 -10.48
C ALA A 415 6.40 16.65 -9.17
N ALA A 416 5.95 17.20 -8.05
CA ALA A 416 6.61 17.04 -6.75
C ALA A 416 6.04 15.86 -5.95
N GLY A 417 5.27 14.98 -6.58
CA GLY A 417 4.67 13.81 -5.94
C GLY A 417 5.69 12.71 -5.66
N GLU A 418 5.57 12.07 -4.50
CA GLU A 418 6.37 10.89 -4.13
C GLU A 418 5.48 9.68 -3.81
N LEU A 419 5.85 8.51 -4.31
CA LEU A 419 5.18 7.23 -4.06
C LEU A 419 6.13 6.25 -3.40
N SER A 420 5.69 5.59 -2.33
CA SER A 420 6.40 4.47 -1.71
C SER A 420 5.52 3.22 -1.71
N LEU A 421 5.99 2.16 -2.35
CA LEU A 421 5.44 0.81 -2.24
C LEU A 421 6.26 0.06 -1.19
N ALA A 422 5.71 -0.04 0.01
CA ALA A 422 6.40 -0.37 1.25
C ALA A 422 5.87 -1.69 1.85
N ALA A 423 6.30 -2.82 1.29
CA ALA A 423 5.96 -4.15 1.83
C ALA A 423 6.95 -4.52 2.94
N GLU A 424 6.62 -4.29 4.21
CA GLU A 424 7.51 -4.60 5.34
C GLU A 424 7.43 -6.09 5.73
N ALA A 425 6.25 -6.70 5.61
CA ALA A 425 5.96 -8.09 5.96
C ALA A 425 4.96 -8.78 5.01
N GLY A 426 3.87 -8.11 4.66
CA GLY A 426 2.85 -8.58 3.72
C GLY A 426 3.09 -8.05 2.31
N SER A 427 2.55 -8.74 1.31
CA SER A 427 2.72 -8.35 -0.10
C SER A 427 1.86 -7.16 -0.48
N ILE A 428 2.32 -6.38 -1.47
CA ILE A 428 1.53 -5.39 -2.20
C ILE A 428 1.29 -5.91 -3.61
N SER A 429 0.08 -5.76 -4.15
CA SER A 429 -0.22 -6.14 -5.53
C SER A 429 -0.87 -5.03 -6.34
N ILE A 430 -0.41 -4.84 -7.58
CA ILE A 430 -1.03 -3.97 -8.57
C ILE A 430 -1.23 -4.80 -9.84
N SER A 431 -2.47 -5.20 -10.13
CA SER A 431 -2.76 -6.20 -11.16
C SER A 431 -4.11 -6.02 -11.82
N ASP A 432 -4.30 -6.66 -12.98
CA ASP A 432 -5.56 -6.66 -13.74
C ASP A 432 -6.07 -5.25 -14.13
N ASN A 433 -5.19 -4.26 -14.13
CA ASN A 433 -5.49 -2.92 -14.62
C ASN A 433 -5.27 -2.85 -16.13
N GLU A 434 -6.10 -2.05 -16.79
CA GLU A 434 -6.16 -1.94 -18.23
C GLU A 434 -6.09 -0.48 -18.67
N THR A 435 -5.25 -0.23 -19.65
CA THR A 435 -5.19 1.06 -20.33
C THR A 435 -5.49 0.87 -21.81
N GLU A 436 -6.53 1.55 -22.31
CA GLU A 436 -6.95 1.52 -23.70
C GLU A 436 -6.42 2.72 -24.49
N VAL A 437 -5.91 2.43 -25.68
CA VAL A 437 -5.20 3.34 -26.59
C VAL A 437 -5.81 3.19 -27.97
N ASP A 438 -6.15 4.30 -28.63
CA ASP A 438 -6.54 4.31 -30.05
C ASP A 438 -5.44 5.00 -30.87
N THR A 439 -4.83 4.27 -31.79
CA THR A 439 -3.57 4.65 -32.45
C THR A 439 -3.76 5.35 -33.80
N ALA A 440 -4.64 6.34 -33.86
CA ALA A 440 -4.66 7.22 -35.03
C ALA A 440 -3.31 7.96 -35.21
N GLU A 441 -2.58 8.22 -34.10
CA GLU A 441 -1.34 8.99 -34.06
C GLU A 441 -0.09 8.13 -33.74
N PRO A 442 0.95 8.13 -34.60
CA PRO A 442 2.26 7.60 -34.27
C PRO A 442 2.94 8.49 -33.23
N ASN A 443 3.61 7.89 -32.22
CA ASN A 443 4.37 8.53 -31.13
C ASN A 443 3.60 8.86 -29.83
N LEU A 444 2.32 8.49 -29.70
CA LEU A 444 1.64 8.58 -28.42
C LEU A 444 1.94 7.34 -27.56
N ARG A 445 2.47 7.58 -26.35
CA ARG A 445 2.84 6.54 -25.40
C ARG A 445 1.59 5.83 -24.89
N ALA A 446 1.57 4.50 -24.96
CA ALA A 446 0.53 3.74 -24.29
C ALA A 446 0.76 3.77 -22.76
N PRO A 447 -0.18 4.30 -21.97
CA PRO A 447 0.01 4.41 -20.53
C PRO A 447 -0.06 3.04 -19.82
N SER A 448 0.68 2.84 -18.72
CA SER A 448 0.71 1.58 -17.96
C SER A 448 -0.18 1.62 -16.71
N ALA A 449 -0.22 0.55 -15.91
CA ALA A 449 -0.90 0.59 -14.62
C ALA A 449 -0.29 1.63 -13.68
N VAL A 450 1.04 1.69 -13.63
CA VAL A 450 1.78 2.73 -12.93
C VAL A 450 2.60 3.51 -13.95
N ALA A 451 2.55 4.84 -13.89
CA ALA A 451 3.40 5.68 -14.72
C ALA A 451 4.05 6.81 -13.93
N ILE A 452 5.26 7.16 -14.37
CA ILE A 452 6.02 8.31 -13.88
C ILE A 452 6.03 9.34 -15.01
N GLY A 453 5.44 10.50 -14.73
CA GLY A 453 5.46 11.68 -15.60
C GLY A 453 6.69 12.54 -15.36
N ASP A 454 6.64 13.79 -15.83
CA ASP A 454 7.72 14.74 -15.58
C ASP A 454 7.76 15.08 -14.09
N SER A 455 8.88 14.82 -13.44
CA SER A 455 9.05 15.02 -12.00
C SER A 455 9.94 16.21 -11.68
N SER A 456 9.55 16.98 -10.66
CA SER A 456 10.29 18.12 -10.12
C SER A 456 10.89 17.83 -8.75
N ILE A 457 10.81 16.59 -8.26
CA ILE A 457 11.55 16.20 -7.04
C ILE A 457 13.05 16.36 -7.26
N THR A 458 13.80 16.51 -6.18
CA THR A 458 15.26 16.67 -6.26
C THR A 458 15.89 15.43 -6.91
N ALA A 459 16.54 15.65 -8.06
CA ALA A 459 17.26 14.61 -8.76
C ALA A 459 18.51 14.18 -7.98
N ARG A 460 18.88 12.91 -8.14
CA ARG A 460 20.07 12.30 -7.55
C ARG A 460 20.94 11.71 -8.65
N SER A 461 22.23 11.57 -8.39
CA SER A 461 23.11 10.82 -9.29
C SER A 461 22.69 9.35 -9.28
N ASP A 462 22.27 8.85 -10.44
CA ASP A 462 21.99 7.42 -10.68
C ASP A 462 23.31 6.62 -10.71
N ILE A 463 23.22 5.36 -11.11
CA ILE A 463 24.36 4.46 -11.20
C ILE A 463 25.38 4.85 -12.30
N ASN A 464 24.96 5.62 -13.30
CA ASN A 464 25.79 6.13 -14.40
C ASN A 464 26.08 7.63 -14.25
N ASN A 465 25.96 8.19 -13.04
CA ASN A 465 26.15 9.60 -12.70
C ASN A 465 25.23 10.60 -13.47
N GLN A 466 24.13 10.14 -14.04
CA GLN A 466 23.08 11.01 -14.54
C GLN A 466 22.27 11.58 -13.37
N HIS A 467 21.78 12.82 -13.50
CA HIS A 467 20.88 13.42 -12.51
C HIS A 467 19.43 13.04 -12.81
N ILE A 468 18.91 12.02 -12.12
CA ILE A 468 17.58 11.45 -12.34
C ILE A 468 16.70 11.69 -11.11
N ALA A 469 15.49 12.22 -11.34
CA ALA A 469 14.43 12.23 -10.34
C ALA A 469 13.82 10.83 -10.21
N MET A 470 13.74 10.28 -9.00
CA MET A 470 13.25 8.92 -8.73
C MET A 470 12.10 8.94 -7.71
N PRO A 471 10.89 9.38 -8.10
CA PRO A 471 9.79 9.61 -7.17
C PRO A 471 9.10 8.33 -6.68
N VAL A 472 9.40 7.17 -7.28
CA VAL A 472 8.81 5.88 -6.92
C VAL A 472 9.83 5.02 -6.19
N LYS A 473 9.56 4.81 -4.90
CA LYS A 473 10.33 3.93 -4.02
C LYS A 473 9.66 2.57 -3.89
N ILE A 474 10.44 1.49 -3.97
CA ILE A 474 9.92 0.12 -3.86
C ILE A 474 10.78 -0.73 -2.92
N TYR A 475 10.15 -1.51 -2.06
CA TYR A 475 10.84 -2.54 -1.27
C TYR A 475 9.88 -3.59 -0.70
N GLY A 476 10.45 -4.73 -0.32
CA GLY A 476 9.74 -5.92 0.08
C GLY A 476 9.09 -6.65 -1.07
N ASN A 477 8.06 -7.41 -0.76
CA ASN A 477 7.30 -8.16 -1.76
C ASN A 477 6.24 -7.27 -2.44
N VAL A 478 6.65 -6.56 -3.49
CA VAL A 478 5.79 -5.71 -4.31
C VAL A 478 5.64 -6.32 -5.71
N ASP A 479 4.44 -6.72 -6.06
CA ASP A 479 4.14 -7.33 -7.36
C ASP A 479 3.30 -6.41 -8.24
N ILE A 480 3.88 -5.95 -9.35
CA ILE A 480 3.19 -5.14 -10.37
C ILE A 480 3.24 -5.93 -11.67
N GLN A 481 2.19 -6.73 -11.89
CA GLN A 481 2.14 -7.73 -12.95
C GLN A 481 0.72 -7.89 -13.49
N ASN A 482 0.60 -8.54 -14.65
CA ASN A 482 -0.68 -8.84 -15.29
C ASN A 482 -1.54 -7.62 -15.62
N ASN A 483 -0.92 -6.44 -15.72
CA ASN A 483 -1.58 -5.24 -16.22
C ASN A 483 -1.41 -5.17 -17.73
N LYS A 484 -2.40 -4.62 -18.43
CA LYS A 484 -2.49 -4.65 -19.88
C LYS A 484 -2.63 -3.28 -20.49
N ILE A 485 -1.88 -3.08 -21.57
CA ILE A 485 -2.13 -2.05 -22.56
C ILE A 485 -2.92 -2.70 -23.67
N LYS A 486 -4.09 -2.15 -24.00
CA LYS A 486 -4.87 -2.53 -25.17
C LYS A 486 -4.82 -1.42 -26.20
N THR A 487 -4.39 -1.79 -27.40
CA THR A 487 -4.28 -0.86 -28.52
C THR A 487 -5.25 -1.28 -29.60
N THR A 488 -6.22 -0.43 -29.90
CA THR A 488 -7.16 -0.66 -31.00
C THR A 488 -6.75 0.16 -32.22
N THR A 489 -6.45 -0.54 -33.31
CA THR A 489 -6.21 0.03 -34.63
C THR A 489 -7.41 -0.22 -35.52
N VAL A 490 -7.86 0.78 -36.29
CA VAL A 490 -8.83 0.58 -37.37
C VAL A 490 -8.10 0.66 -38.70
N THR A 491 -8.10 -0.43 -39.47
CA THR A 491 -7.50 -0.47 -40.82
C THR A 491 -8.54 -0.95 -41.82
N GLY A 492 -8.83 -0.16 -42.85
CA GLY A 492 -9.85 -0.51 -43.86
C GLY A 492 -11.25 -0.77 -43.25
N GLY A 493 -11.62 -0.03 -42.20
CA GLY A 493 -12.89 -0.21 -41.49
C GLY A 493 -12.94 -1.42 -40.54
N THR A 494 -11.86 -2.21 -40.44
CA THR A 494 -11.76 -3.35 -39.52
C THR A 494 -10.98 -2.96 -38.27
N SER A 495 -11.63 -3.02 -37.11
CA SER A 495 -10.97 -2.84 -35.81
C SER A 495 -10.17 -4.08 -35.42
N THR A 496 -8.95 -3.90 -34.96
CA THR A 496 -8.12 -4.95 -34.35
C THR A 496 -7.54 -4.43 -33.06
N THR A 497 -7.72 -5.17 -31.97
CA THR A 497 -7.11 -4.88 -30.67
C THR A 497 -5.92 -5.78 -30.44
N THR A 498 -4.77 -5.20 -30.12
CA THR A 498 -3.59 -5.91 -29.63
C THR A 498 -3.40 -5.66 -28.14
N GLU A 499 -2.79 -6.62 -27.46
CA GLU A 499 -2.49 -6.51 -26.03
C GLU A 499 -0.99 -6.59 -25.79
N ALA A 500 -0.48 -5.68 -24.96
CA ALA A 500 0.86 -5.70 -24.42
C ALA A 500 0.80 -5.69 -22.90
N ASN A 501 1.92 -6.05 -22.25
CA ASN A 501 2.03 -5.81 -20.81
C ASN A 501 2.22 -4.31 -20.58
N GLY A 502 1.61 -3.79 -19.51
CA GLY A 502 1.72 -2.38 -19.14
C GLY A 502 1.73 -2.22 -17.64
N ASN A 503 2.84 -2.59 -17.00
CA ASN A 503 2.96 -2.58 -15.55
C ASN A 503 3.50 -1.23 -15.07
N VAL A 504 4.79 -0.96 -15.25
CA VAL A 504 5.40 0.32 -14.85
C VAL A 504 6.02 1.03 -16.06
N ALA A 505 5.60 2.26 -16.27
CA ALA A 505 6.07 3.14 -17.33
C ALA A 505 6.99 4.21 -16.74
N LEU A 506 8.31 3.99 -16.78
CA LEU A 506 9.31 4.78 -16.06
C LEU A 506 9.53 6.21 -16.59
N GLY A 507 9.13 6.51 -17.82
CA GLY A 507 9.36 7.83 -18.40
C GLY A 507 10.86 8.06 -18.61
N ILE A 508 11.38 9.15 -18.04
CA ILE A 508 12.83 9.43 -17.92
C ILE A 508 13.42 8.99 -16.57
N SER A 509 12.58 8.50 -15.65
CA SER A 509 12.94 8.09 -14.29
C SER A 509 13.52 6.69 -14.22
N GLU A 510 13.89 6.32 -13.00
CA GLU A 510 14.21 4.98 -12.50
C GLU A 510 13.40 4.69 -11.23
N LEU A 511 13.35 3.43 -10.82
CA LEU A 511 12.85 2.99 -9.52
C LEU A 511 13.95 3.15 -8.46
N LEU A 512 13.56 3.36 -7.19
CA LEU A 512 14.52 3.50 -6.10
C LEU A 512 14.25 2.51 -4.97
N VAL A 513 15.28 1.77 -4.54
CA VAL A 513 15.23 0.99 -3.31
C VAL A 513 15.81 1.81 -2.14
N PRO A 514 15.04 2.08 -1.07
CA PRO A 514 15.52 2.86 0.06
C PRO A 514 16.65 2.18 0.86
N SER A 515 17.35 2.98 1.68
CA SER A 515 18.48 2.53 2.49
C SER A 515 18.07 1.43 3.47
N GLY A 516 18.90 0.38 3.57
CA GLY A 516 18.66 -0.78 4.43
C GLY A 516 17.45 -1.63 4.02
N LYS A 517 16.88 -1.41 2.83
CA LYS A 517 15.75 -2.18 2.30
C LYS A 517 16.18 -3.15 1.22
N LYS A 518 15.35 -4.17 0.99
CA LYS A 518 15.50 -5.15 -0.08
C LYS A 518 14.19 -5.24 -0.87
N PHE A 519 14.26 -5.23 -2.18
CA PHE A 519 13.15 -5.54 -3.07
C PHE A 519 13.14 -7.04 -3.39
N THR A 520 12.00 -7.69 -3.17
CA THR A 520 11.85 -9.16 -3.34
C THR A 520 10.67 -9.55 -4.22
N GLY A 521 9.82 -8.60 -4.61
CA GLY A 521 8.69 -8.85 -5.52
C GLY A 521 9.11 -8.83 -6.99
N THR A 522 8.13 -8.68 -7.89
CA THR A 522 8.36 -8.67 -9.33
C THR A 522 7.65 -7.51 -10.01
N VAL A 523 8.35 -6.79 -10.88
CA VAL A 523 7.82 -5.64 -11.61
C VAL A 523 8.13 -5.72 -13.10
N GLY A 524 7.09 -5.54 -13.92
CA GLY A 524 7.26 -5.25 -15.34
C GLY A 524 7.59 -3.78 -15.56
N VAL A 525 8.54 -3.47 -16.45
CA VAL A 525 8.96 -2.09 -16.74
C VAL A 525 9.01 -1.80 -18.25
N SER A 526 8.72 -0.55 -18.58
CA SER A 526 8.91 0.07 -19.89
C SER A 526 9.48 1.47 -19.71
N VAL A 527 10.12 1.99 -20.76
CA VAL A 527 10.84 3.28 -20.75
C VAL A 527 10.32 4.16 -21.88
N LYS A 528 10.49 5.49 -21.76
CA LYS A 528 10.07 6.43 -22.81
C LYS A 528 10.98 6.31 -24.04
N GLU A 529 12.27 6.54 -23.84
CA GLU A 529 13.27 6.39 -24.88
C GLU A 529 13.98 5.05 -24.73
N LEU A 530 13.90 4.24 -25.78
CA LEU A 530 14.58 2.97 -25.87
C LEU A 530 16.07 3.17 -26.22
N PRO A 531 16.99 2.31 -25.73
CA PRO A 531 18.35 2.28 -26.24
C PRO A 531 18.41 2.20 -27.78
N LYS A 532 19.36 2.90 -28.38
CA LYS A 532 19.50 2.95 -29.85
C LYS A 532 20.43 1.87 -30.41
N GLY A 533 21.36 1.35 -29.62
CA GLY A 533 22.24 0.24 -29.96
C GLY A 533 21.82 -1.10 -29.36
N ASP A 534 22.26 -2.20 -29.97
CA ASP A 534 22.11 -3.57 -29.45
C ASP A 534 23.08 -3.89 -28.31
N THR A 535 24.11 -3.06 -28.16
CA THR A 535 25.12 -3.11 -27.10
C THR A 535 24.95 -1.93 -26.14
N SER A 536 23.72 -1.48 -25.97
CA SER A 536 23.38 -0.32 -25.15
C SER A 536 22.25 -0.68 -24.19
N GLY A 537 22.27 -0.11 -22.99
CA GLY A 537 21.27 -0.38 -21.95
C GLY A 537 20.88 0.87 -21.17
N ARG A 538 19.62 0.93 -20.78
CA ARG A 538 19.05 2.00 -19.95
C ARG A 538 18.85 1.51 -18.52
N ALA A 539 19.41 2.21 -17.54
CA ALA A 539 19.16 1.88 -16.14
C ALA A 539 17.66 1.98 -15.81
N ILE A 540 17.15 1.06 -14.99
CA ILE A 540 15.73 1.01 -14.61
C ILE A 540 15.51 1.10 -13.09
N VAL A 541 16.55 0.89 -12.30
CA VAL A 541 16.49 0.89 -10.84
C VAL A 541 17.85 1.28 -10.25
N ASP A 542 17.79 2.01 -9.14
CA ASP A 542 18.93 2.37 -8.29
C ASP A 542 18.60 2.08 -6.81
N TYR A 543 19.59 2.24 -5.91
CA TYR A 543 19.45 2.06 -4.47
C TYR A 543 20.21 3.11 -3.66
N GLU A 544 19.63 3.49 -2.51
CA GLU A 544 20.17 4.55 -1.66
C GLU A 544 21.56 4.23 -1.09
N ASP A 545 21.80 3.00 -0.65
CA ASP A 545 23.07 2.62 0.00
C ASP A 545 24.27 2.63 -0.95
N ARG A 546 24.06 2.68 -2.27
CA ARG A 546 25.13 2.83 -3.27
C ARG A 546 25.94 4.09 -3.02
N ALA A 547 25.28 5.19 -2.66
CA ALA A 547 25.94 6.47 -2.38
C ALA A 547 26.91 6.40 -1.18
N SER A 548 26.72 5.40 -0.30
CA SER A 548 27.62 5.11 0.82
C SER A 548 28.70 4.06 0.50
N GLY A 549 28.80 3.63 -0.77
CA GLY A 549 29.77 2.65 -1.24
C GLY A 549 29.32 1.19 -1.13
N SER A 550 28.04 0.92 -0.85
CA SER A 550 27.54 -0.46 -0.78
C SER A 550 27.56 -1.14 -2.15
N ILE A 551 28.17 -2.32 -2.21
CA ILE A 551 28.21 -3.21 -3.39
C ILE A 551 27.17 -4.34 -3.33
N ILE A 552 26.40 -4.41 -2.24
CA ILE A 552 25.38 -5.46 -2.06
C ILE A 552 24.10 -4.99 -2.73
N LEU A 553 23.71 -5.68 -3.80
CA LEU A 553 22.47 -5.40 -4.52
C LEU A 553 21.25 -5.74 -3.64
N PRO A 554 20.35 -4.77 -3.39
CA PRO A 554 19.12 -5.03 -2.66
C PRO A 554 18.00 -5.59 -3.55
N TYR A 555 18.34 -6.09 -4.74
CA TYR A 555 17.44 -6.65 -5.74
C TYR A 555 18.22 -7.62 -6.66
N SER A 556 17.52 -8.28 -7.58
CA SER A 556 18.09 -9.14 -8.61
C SER A 556 17.46 -8.87 -9.97
N ALA A 557 18.11 -9.27 -11.06
CA ALA A 557 17.54 -9.16 -12.40
C ALA A 557 16.19 -9.89 -12.56
N GLY A 558 16.00 -11.00 -11.83
CA GLY A 558 14.74 -11.76 -11.83
C GLY A 558 13.55 -11.02 -11.19
N ASN A 559 13.80 -9.94 -10.45
CA ASN A 559 12.73 -9.09 -9.93
C ASN A 559 12.16 -8.14 -11.00
N PHE A 560 12.80 -8.03 -12.17
CA PHE A 560 12.40 -7.13 -13.25
C PHE A 560 12.07 -7.91 -14.51
N LYS A 561 11.08 -7.43 -15.25
CA LYS A 561 10.71 -7.93 -16.58
C LYS A 561 10.54 -6.77 -17.53
N ALA A 562 11.02 -6.89 -18.76
CA ALA A 562 10.73 -5.92 -19.80
C ALA A 562 9.31 -6.13 -20.36
N ASP A 563 8.49 -5.08 -20.38
CA ASP A 563 7.08 -5.15 -20.78
C ASP A 563 6.86 -5.01 -22.29
N ALA A 564 7.79 -4.35 -22.99
CA ALA A 564 7.71 -4.13 -24.43
C ALA A 564 8.29 -5.31 -25.22
N THR A 565 7.63 -5.70 -26.32
CA THR A 565 8.18 -6.71 -27.22
C THR A 565 9.51 -6.26 -27.81
N GLY A 566 10.47 -7.19 -27.94
CA GLY A 566 11.82 -6.87 -28.43
C GLY A 566 12.72 -6.21 -27.39
N THR A 567 12.28 -6.12 -26.13
CA THR A 567 13.10 -5.65 -25.01
C THR A 567 13.41 -6.78 -24.03
N SER A 568 14.51 -6.63 -23.31
CA SER A 568 14.95 -7.53 -22.24
C SER A 568 15.59 -6.74 -21.11
N ASN A 569 15.82 -7.38 -19.97
CA ASN A 569 16.57 -6.79 -18.87
C ASN A 569 17.66 -7.72 -18.37
N ALA A 570 18.80 -7.16 -17.99
CA ALA A 570 19.94 -7.90 -17.47
C ALA A 570 20.70 -7.09 -16.42
N VAL A 571 21.58 -7.77 -15.68
CA VAL A 571 22.59 -7.09 -14.87
C VAL A 571 23.57 -6.39 -15.82
N GLY A 572 23.99 -5.17 -15.48
CA GLY A 572 24.87 -4.38 -16.33
C GLY A 572 26.21 -5.04 -16.61
N THR A 573 26.73 -4.80 -17.81
CA THR A 573 28.05 -5.29 -18.24
C THR A 573 28.92 -4.15 -18.78
N PRO A 574 30.20 -4.05 -18.37
CA PRO A 574 31.09 -3.01 -18.86
C PRO A 574 31.47 -3.19 -20.34
N THR A 575 30.92 -4.20 -21.03
CA THR A 575 31.02 -4.33 -22.49
C THR A 575 30.00 -3.50 -23.25
N TYR A 576 28.92 -3.07 -22.58
CA TYR A 576 27.81 -2.33 -23.18
C TYR A 576 27.81 -0.87 -22.71
N MET A 577 27.25 -0.01 -23.55
CA MET A 577 27.08 1.42 -23.27
C MET A 577 25.89 1.64 -22.34
N ALA A 578 26.05 2.48 -21.34
CA ALA A 578 24.91 3.07 -20.68
C ALA A 578 24.32 4.17 -21.57
N VAL A 579 23.00 4.34 -21.57
CA VAL A 579 22.33 5.38 -22.37
C VAL A 579 21.79 6.52 -21.51
N ASN A 580 21.65 7.68 -22.14
CA ASN A 580 20.98 8.83 -21.56
C ASN A 580 19.47 8.57 -21.43
N ASN A 581 18.92 8.69 -20.23
CA ASN A 581 17.53 8.34 -19.94
C ASN A 581 16.48 9.19 -20.68
N MET A 582 16.87 10.38 -21.14
CA MET A 582 16.00 11.34 -21.84
C MET A 582 16.01 11.17 -23.36
N THR A 583 17.06 10.61 -23.94
CA THR A 583 17.27 10.57 -25.40
C THR A 583 17.48 9.17 -25.97
N GLY A 584 17.84 8.20 -25.12
CA GLY A 584 18.21 6.84 -25.53
C GLY A 584 19.55 6.73 -26.26
N ASP A 585 20.30 7.84 -26.37
CA ASP A 585 21.64 7.89 -26.95
C ASP A 585 22.69 7.35 -25.96
N ASP A 586 23.74 6.73 -26.47
CA ASP A 586 24.87 6.29 -25.65
C ASP A 586 25.50 7.47 -24.90
N LEU A 587 25.86 7.25 -23.65
CA LEU A 587 26.62 8.22 -22.88
C LEU A 587 28.01 8.38 -23.50
N THR A 588 28.48 9.63 -23.55
CA THR A 588 29.78 9.98 -24.15
C THR A 588 30.81 10.44 -23.12
N ALA A 589 30.40 10.56 -21.85
CA ALA A 589 31.23 10.96 -20.75
C ALA A 589 31.22 9.89 -19.66
N ALA A 590 32.38 9.63 -19.06
CA ALA A 590 32.51 8.59 -18.05
C ALA A 590 31.67 8.90 -16.79
N PRO A 591 31.00 7.91 -16.18
CA PRO A 591 30.89 6.52 -16.64
C PRO A 591 29.91 6.40 -17.81
N ASP A 592 30.41 5.91 -18.94
CA ASP A 592 29.74 5.75 -20.22
C ASP A 592 29.32 4.30 -20.51
N HIS A 593 29.82 3.35 -19.72
CA HIS A 593 29.49 1.93 -19.79
C HIS A 593 28.54 1.52 -18.66
N GLU A 594 27.81 0.43 -18.88
CA GLU A 594 26.95 -0.12 -17.84
C GLU A 594 27.76 -0.59 -16.63
N ASN A 595 27.23 -0.28 -15.45
CA ASN A 595 27.76 -0.73 -14.17
C ASN A 595 27.14 -2.06 -13.73
N SER A 596 27.97 -3.01 -13.26
CA SER A 596 27.50 -4.33 -12.79
C SER A 596 26.64 -4.29 -11.51
N LEU A 597 26.54 -3.15 -10.84
CA LEU A 597 25.62 -2.90 -9.72
C LEU A 597 24.23 -2.41 -10.20
N GLY A 598 23.98 -2.36 -11.51
CA GLY A 598 22.72 -1.89 -12.10
C GLY A 598 21.96 -2.99 -12.81
N ILE A 599 20.65 -2.78 -12.97
CA ILE A 599 19.83 -3.53 -13.92
C ILE A 599 19.50 -2.59 -15.07
N TYR A 600 19.69 -3.09 -16.29
CA TYR A 600 19.52 -2.35 -17.52
C TYR A 600 18.45 -2.98 -18.38
N LEU A 601 17.65 -2.15 -19.04
CA LEU A 601 16.77 -2.56 -20.13
C LEU A 601 17.51 -2.40 -21.46
N HIS A 602 17.46 -3.44 -22.28
CA HIS A 602 18.04 -3.48 -23.62
C HIS A 602 16.96 -3.63 -24.68
N THR A 603 17.31 -3.27 -25.90
CA THR A 603 16.52 -3.56 -27.11
C THR A 603 17.25 -4.53 -28.01
N VAL A 604 16.49 -5.40 -28.66
CA VAL A 604 16.95 -6.16 -29.82
C VAL A 604 16.60 -5.38 -31.08
N ARG A 605 17.59 -5.07 -31.90
CA ARG A 605 17.41 -4.52 -33.24
C ARG A 605 17.94 -5.50 -34.29
N TYR A 606 17.40 -5.35 -35.49
CA TYR A 606 17.74 -6.19 -36.64
C TYR A 606 18.18 -5.29 -37.80
N ASN A 607 19.34 -5.60 -38.36
CA ASN A 607 19.79 -4.99 -39.62
C ASN A 607 19.14 -5.74 -40.78
N TYR A 608 18.40 -5.03 -41.62
CA TYR A 608 17.88 -5.57 -42.87
C TYR A 608 18.76 -5.11 -44.04
N THR A 609 19.22 -6.06 -44.86
CA THR A 609 19.87 -5.77 -46.14
C THR A 609 18.87 -6.03 -47.25
N VAL A 610 18.60 -5.00 -48.06
CA VAL A 610 17.81 -5.14 -49.29
C VAL A 610 18.78 -5.24 -50.45
N THR A 611 18.78 -6.39 -51.13
CA THR A 611 19.58 -6.63 -52.33
C THR A 611 18.66 -6.64 -53.53
N TYR A 612 18.97 -5.82 -54.54
CA TYR A 612 18.31 -5.88 -55.82
C TYR A 612 19.02 -6.93 -56.68
N VAL A 613 18.23 -7.84 -57.26
CA VAL A 613 18.71 -8.83 -58.21
C VAL A 613 18.09 -8.55 -59.58
N ASP A 614 18.83 -8.87 -60.63
CA ASP A 614 18.27 -8.86 -61.99
C ASP A 614 17.31 -10.04 -62.22
N GLU A 615 16.76 -10.13 -63.44
CA GLU A 615 15.83 -11.18 -63.85
C GLU A 615 16.41 -12.60 -63.77
N ASP A 616 17.74 -12.73 -63.76
CA ASP A 616 18.48 -14.00 -63.62
C ASP A 616 18.88 -14.31 -62.17
N GLY A 617 18.51 -13.45 -61.21
CA GLY A 617 18.80 -13.60 -59.80
C GLY A 617 20.22 -13.17 -59.40
N MET A 618 20.95 -12.49 -60.28
CA MET A 618 22.29 -11.97 -59.98
C MET A 618 22.20 -10.62 -59.25
N PRO A 619 23.03 -10.38 -58.23
CA PRO A 619 23.05 -9.09 -57.52
C PRO A 619 23.42 -7.96 -58.49
N LEU A 620 22.54 -6.96 -58.61
CA LEU A 620 22.85 -5.74 -59.34
C LEU A 620 23.97 -5.00 -58.60
N SER A 621 25.05 -4.62 -59.29
CA SER A 621 26.20 -3.95 -58.67
C SER A 621 25.78 -2.57 -58.17
N ALA A 622 25.65 -2.43 -56.86
CA ALA A 622 25.23 -1.20 -56.20
C ALA A 622 26.40 -0.21 -56.10
N ASN A 623 26.47 0.75 -57.02
CA ASN A 623 27.08 2.05 -56.71
C ASN A 623 25.99 2.97 -56.11
N HIS A 624 25.32 2.48 -55.07
CA HIS A 624 24.25 3.20 -54.39
C HIS A 624 24.82 3.79 -53.10
N GLY A 625 24.80 5.12 -53.01
CA GLY A 625 25.31 5.87 -51.87
C GLY A 625 24.76 5.36 -50.54
N SER A 626 25.55 5.54 -49.48
CA SER A 626 25.21 5.15 -48.12
C SER A 626 23.83 5.67 -47.71
N VAL A 627 22.94 4.76 -47.29
CA VAL A 627 21.68 5.12 -46.64
C VAL A 627 22.00 5.45 -45.19
N SER A 628 22.02 6.74 -44.87
CA SER A 628 21.97 7.25 -43.50
C SER A 628 20.69 8.07 -43.37
N ALA A 629 19.68 7.55 -42.66
CA ALA A 629 18.55 8.37 -42.26
C ALA A 629 17.91 7.84 -40.97
N THR A 630 17.76 8.76 -40.02
CA THR A 630 17.19 8.66 -38.67
C THR A 630 15.66 8.67 -38.62
N THR A 631 14.99 8.45 -39.75
CA THR A 631 13.52 8.44 -39.83
C THR A 631 13.07 7.33 -40.77
N ASN A 632 12.09 6.52 -40.34
CA ASN A 632 11.49 5.40 -41.06
C ASN A 632 10.74 5.80 -42.36
N LYS A 633 11.41 6.47 -43.31
CA LYS A 633 10.94 6.69 -44.68
C LYS A 633 12.00 6.18 -45.66
N ILE A 634 11.63 5.14 -46.42
CA ILE A 634 12.34 4.80 -47.66
C ILE A 634 11.88 5.83 -48.69
N THR A 635 12.74 6.79 -49.03
CA THR A 635 12.51 7.71 -50.14
C THR A 635 13.19 7.11 -51.36
N LEU A 636 12.41 6.72 -52.37
CA LEU A 636 12.93 6.28 -53.66
C LEU A 636 13.42 7.51 -54.43
N ASP A 637 14.63 7.44 -54.99
CA ASP A 637 15.12 8.43 -55.94
C ASP A 637 14.28 8.37 -57.23
N ASN A 638 13.80 9.52 -57.70
CA ASN A 638 12.96 9.67 -58.90
C ASN A 638 13.70 9.34 -60.21
N THR A 639 15.01 9.03 -60.15
CA THR A 639 15.80 8.65 -61.33
C THR A 639 15.70 7.16 -61.70
N LEU A 640 15.05 6.33 -60.88
CA LEU A 640 14.94 4.86 -61.08
C LEU A 640 13.72 4.40 -61.91
N THR A 641 12.96 5.30 -62.55
CA THR A 641 11.76 4.98 -63.35
C THR A 641 12.01 4.22 -64.67
N GLN A 642 13.18 3.60 -64.88
CA GLN A 642 13.46 2.89 -66.13
C GLN A 642 14.31 1.64 -65.93
N ILE A 643 13.86 0.72 -65.07
CA ILE A 643 14.27 -0.68 -65.15
C ILE A 643 13.00 -1.54 -65.16
N GLY A 644 12.63 -2.00 -66.35
CA GLY A 644 11.57 -2.98 -66.51
C GLY A 644 12.03 -4.34 -65.97
N GLY A 645 11.15 -5.00 -65.21
CA GLY A 645 11.23 -6.45 -64.99
C GLY A 645 12.09 -6.94 -63.82
N SER A 646 12.08 -6.31 -62.65
CA SER A 646 12.75 -6.89 -61.46
C SER A 646 11.79 -7.75 -60.62
N THR A 647 12.18 -9.00 -60.31
CA THR A 647 11.45 -9.90 -59.42
C THR A 647 12.15 -9.97 -58.05
N VAL A 648 11.42 -9.73 -56.96
CA VAL A 648 11.96 -9.78 -55.59
C VAL A 648 12.03 -11.23 -55.11
N TYR A 649 13.23 -11.75 -54.85
CA TYR A 649 13.44 -13.04 -54.19
C TYR A 649 13.72 -12.87 -52.70
N GLN A 650 13.01 -13.65 -51.88
CA GLN A 650 13.14 -13.62 -50.43
C GLN A 650 13.99 -14.81 -49.96
N HIS A 651 15.14 -14.56 -49.32
CA HIS A 651 15.90 -15.61 -48.64
C HIS A 651 15.37 -15.78 -47.20
N ASN A 652 15.05 -17.03 -46.86
CA ASN A 652 14.18 -17.47 -45.76
C ASN A 652 14.64 -17.06 -44.34
N PRO A 653 13.72 -16.65 -43.44
CA PRO A 653 13.65 -17.30 -42.13
C PRO A 653 12.19 -17.65 -41.71
N ALA A 654 12.09 -18.54 -40.71
CA ALA A 654 10.93 -19.36 -40.34
C ALA A 654 9.53 -18.69 -40.22
N ALA A 655 8.51 -19.57 -40.34
CA ALA A 655 7.10 -19.38 -40.69
C ALA A 655 6.29 -18.17 -40.16
N LEU A 656 6.71 -17.43 -39.13
CA LEU A 656 6.02 -16.21 -38.70
C LEU A 656 6.40 -15.00 -39.59
N LEU A 657 7.60 -15.01 -40.16
CA LEU A 657 8.15 -13.98 -41.06
C LEU A 657 7.51 -13.97 -42.45
N GLN A 658 6.80 -15.03 -42.81
CA GLN A 658 6.21 -15.18 -44.15
C GLN A 658 5.09 -14.18 -44.40
N LYS A 659 4.36 -13.73 -43.37
CA LYS A 659 3.21 -12.81 -43.58
C LYS A 659 3.63 -11.34 -43.71
N GLN A 660 4.60 -10.88 -42.91
CA GLN A 660 5.08 -9.49 -42.94
C GLN A 660 5.93 -9.21 -44.19
N ALA A 661 6.81 -10.15 -44.56
CA ALA A 661 7.65 -9.98 -45.73
C ALA A 661 6.87 -10.12 -47.06
N VAL A 662 5.83 -10.97 -47.11
CA VAL A 662 4.91 -11.03 -48.27
C VAL A 662 4.10 -9.74 -48.41
N ALA A 663 3.76 -9.06 -47.30
CA ALA A 663 3.07 -7.77 -47.35
C ALA A 663 3.97 -6.66 -47.92
N VAL A 664 5.24 -6.61 -47.49
CA VAL A 664 6.25 -5.66 -48.02
C VAL A 664 6.55 -5.96 -49.50
N ALA A 665 6.70 -7.23 -49.88
CA ALA A 665 6.94 -7.63 -51.26
C ALA A 665 5.76 -7.30 -52.19
N ARG A 666 4.51 -7.47 -51.74
CA ARG A 666 3.31 -7.05 -52.49
C ARG A 666 3.17 -5.53 -52.61
N MET A 667 3.61 -4.77 -51.61
CA MET A 667 3.64 -3.31 -51.65
C MET A 667 4.63 -2.81 -52.71
N LEU A 668 5.85 -3.38 -52.72
CA LEU A 668 6.88 -3.08 -53.71
C LEU A 668 6.46 -3.45 -55.14
N GLN A 669 5.81 -4.60 -55.36
CA GLN A 669 5.31 -5.00 -56.68
C GLN A 669 4.25 -4.04 -57.25
N ARG A 670 3.37 -3.48 -56.41
CA ARG A 670 2.32 -2.54 -56.87
C ARG A 670 2.86 -1.13 -57.17
N ILE A 671 3.90 -0.70 -56.45
CA ILE A 671 4.62 0.55 -56.73
C ILE A 671 5.34 0.46 -58.08
N ILE A 672 5.95 -0.69 -58.39
CA ILE A 672 6.62 -0.95 -59.67
C ILE A 672 5.60 -1.00 -60.84
N ALA A 673 4.35 -1.39 -60.59
CA ALA A 673 3.28 -1.45 -61.60
C ALA A 673 2.58 -0.11 -61.90
N GLY A 674 2.94 0.98 -61.22
CA GLY A 674 2.36 2.31 -61.45
C GLY A 674 0.92 2.49 -60.94
N GLU A 675 0.45 1.64 -60.03
CA GLU A 675 -0.87 1.77 -59.41
C GLU A 675 -0.86 2.84 -58.31
N VAL A 676 -1.81 3.77 -58.33
CA VAL A 676 -2.06 4.71 -57.22
C VAL A 676 -2.77 3.95 -56.10
N LEU A 677 -2.05 3.68 -55.01
CA LEU A 677 -2.59 2.93 -53.87
C LEU A 677 -3.18 3.83 -52.79
N PRO A 678 -4.34 3.46 -52.18
CA PRO A 678 -4.75 3.98 -50.89
C PRO A 678 -3.76 3.51 -49.80
N GLU A 679 -3.54 4.33 -48.78
CA GLU A 679 -2.57 4.12 -47.69
C GLU A 679 -2.58 2.67 -47.13
N PHE A 680 -1.45 1.98 -47.24
CA PHE A 680 -1.20 0.70 -46.56
C PHE A 680 -0.25 0.92 -45.38
N ARG A 681 -0.72 0.66 -44.15
CA ARG A 681 0.10 0.65 -42.92
C ARG A 681 0.50 -0.80 -42.58
N LEU A 682 1.79 -1.05 -42.38
CA LEU A 682 2.33 -2.31 -41.85
C LEU A 682 1.97 -2.45 -40.36
N LYS A 683 1.49 -3.64 -39.95
CA LYS A 683 1.24 -4.03 -38.56
C LYS A 683 2.44 -4.73 -37.94
#